data_AF-A0A165UC42-F1
#
_entry.id   AF-A0A165UC42-F1
#
_cell.length_a   1.000
_cell.length_b   1.000
_cell.length_c   1.000
_cell.angle_alpha   90.00
_cell.angle_beta   90.00
_cell.angle_gamma   90.00
#
_symmetry.space_group_name_H-M   'P 1'
#
loop_
_entity.id
_entity.type
_entity.pdbx_description
1 polymer ?
#
loop_
_entity_poly.entity_id
_entity_poly.type
_entity_poly.pdbx_seq_one_letter_code
_entity_poly.pdbx_strand_id
1 'polypeptide(L)'
;MPTCRRKRVVLIEPTPELLLTAKTNPNKEVYFLAQTGEIFETYEAYAARMSFYRLKQFQCEVTGKSGMDYFQAMESERQEARTMHMRFPGPLKSAVLRAVQWQVMGRLDHLVEEVYQRFKDRFYTNEKVLVEIEGEKYSARLLQVIPPKVALVPSTSKPSSSAVASSSSTPLPDDSQPLHMIAEDLKVPVKEANAKDDPTKYIYSVQILDPEQQPGSKSHDKHKGKDAAKYSGMTMEVKCTVMSRDRLTFSKSILRRFIRDCVDRAPAVASPWTVKTPIALRYGVNTVMPEETRRGVDAIKKGETDKRKKVWEEKEGPVTKKQKKMAAAAEEKAVKALAAAAERRELEAREQAEKVQQEKEQKERLAAEKAKKKPIRYPTEDLDVVIGDREKRAGMKLKRPVPSRVAMPFGHDSATNESFLMAWNFLVVYGQPLHLSSFTMDEFEAALRHTAVEPACSLLAEVHATLIYNLRTVPFQRHSAVLSLLEAKDEADGHDDMLLGVSVDQLTTAMADIGNNWERAPLRHIEGRDGWEESLVGCLKDHANYENFPQLREILTKLLFAPEPATETSTSSSSSPSSSPAPVALAVPSQPSLRYYALSAADRVTVLTFMCNLAISSKAIHVHMEWCEEQLTALRKEKIEVNRTKKQYLEEMGALGDIKAAEAAINGNADPDVKMQDSSDLSDLPGSDEETERRQKETRRTAAKERELARQKAASTKQAIAEHRRLDEEVNKLERRLEGIEREFRKLLGSVRVKPLGKDRFYNRIWWFDGMGAASLVGSGGTVQYGTGRIFVQGPSEFDIEILHRRDGDVTARRRTEEGEEGMLGVGEWAVFNDLEELDEFVAWLNPKGVRELALKNAFSKWWSHLAPGIRRRSADLAAKIVQPEARRSMRTKHASDISREPYMQWANKKAANAS
;
A
#
# COMPACT_ATOMS: atom_id res chain seq x y z
N MET A 1 4.16 -15.22 -23.52
CA MET A 1 5.08 -16.18 -22.85
C MET A 1 5.85 -15.39 -21.81
N PRO A 2 5.97 -15.89 -20.57
CA PRO A 2 6.59 -15.14 -19.48
C PRO A 2 7.95 -14.59 -19.85
N THR A 3 8.20 -13.36 -19.42
CA THR A 3 9.48 -12.69 -19.64
C THR A 3 10.33 -12.76 -18.38
N CYS A 4 11.60 -13.09 -18.53
CA CYS A 4 12.60 -12.96 -17.47
C CYS A 4 13.51 -11.79 -17.85
N ARG A 5 13.60 -10.77 -16.98
CA ARG A 5 14.35 -9.52 -17.23
C ARG A 5 14.04 -8.87 -18.60
N ARG A 6 12.76 -8.80 -18.98
CA ARG A 6 12.26 -8.27 -20.28
C ARG A 6 12.71 -9.05 -21.53
N LYS A 7 13.30 -10.24 -21.40
CA LYS A 7 13.52 -11.19 -22.51
C LYS A 7 12.49 -12.32 -22.40
N ARG A 8 11.93 -12.78 -23.53
CA ARG A 8 11.09 -13.99 -23.56
C ARG A 8 11.95 -15.19 -23.14
N VAL A 9 11.38 -16.09 -22.35
CA VAL A 9 12.04 -17.33 -21.97
C VAL A 9 12.04 -18.27 -23.16
N VAL A 10 13.22 -18.68 -23.61
CA VAL A 10 13.39 -19.67 -24.68
C VAL A 10 13.31 -21.05 -24.06
N LEU A 11 12.42 -21.89 -24.58
CA LEU A 11 12.30 -23.31 -24.21
C LEU A 11 13.49 -24.08 -24.79
N ILE A 12 13.96 -25.11 -24.09
CA ILE A 12 15.04 -25.96 -24.56
C ILE A 12 14.45 -26.95 -25.59
N GLU A 13 14.87 -26.81 -26.84
CA GLU A 13 14.57 -27.79 -27.89
C GLU A 13 15.38 -29.08 -27.64
N PRO A 14 14.81 -30.27 -27.94
CA PRO A 14 15.51 -31.54 -27.76
C PRO A 14 16.76 -31.59 -28.64
N THR A 15 17.86 -32.09 -28.08
CA THR A 15 19.16 -32.22 -28.77
C THR A 15 19.00 -33.05 -30.05
N PRO A 16 19.74 -32.76 -31.14
CA PRO A 16 19.68 -33.56 -32.37
C PRO A 16 20.00 -35.05 -32.15
N GLU A 17 20.85 -35.36 -31.18
CA GLU A 17 21.18 -36.72 -30.73
C GLU A 17 20.00 -37.43 -30.05
N LEU A 18 19.20 -36.69 -29.27
CA LEU A 18 17.97 -37.20 -28.65
C LEU A 18 16.93 -37.54 -29.73
N LEU A 19 16.77 -36.66 -30.73
CA LEU A 19 15.90 -36.89 -31.89
C LEU A 19 16.38 -38.06 -32.78
N LEU A 20 17.68 -38.32 -32.84
CA LEU A 20 18.26 -39.48 -33.55
C LEU A 20 18.06 -40.78 -32.75
N THR A 21 18.26 -40.73 -31.43
CA THR A 21 18.05 -41.88 -30.54
C THR A 21 16.57 -42.26 -30.43
N ALA A 22 15.65 -41.30 -30.47
CA ALA A 22 14.20 -41.58 -30.53
C ALA A 22 13.77 -42.36 -31.79
N LYS A 23 14.52 -42.25 -32.91
CA LYS A 23 14.29 -43.02 -34.13
C LYS A 23 14.91 -44.42 -34.13
N THR A 24 15.90 -44.66 -33.26
CA THR A 24 16.66 -45.93 -33.21
C THR A 24 16.34 -46.78 -31.97
N ASN A 25 15.90 -46.17 -30.88
CA ASN A 25 15.50 -46.82 -29.63
C ASN A 25 14.25 -46.12 -29.04
N PRO A 26 13.02 -46.57 -29.38
CA PRO A 26 11.78 -45.93 -28.93
C PRO A 26 11.50 -46.08 -27.43
N ASN A 27 12.21 -46.96 -26.72
CA ASN A 27 12.02 -47.24 -25.29
C ASN A 27 13.04 -46.51 -24.38
N LYS A 28 13.77 -45.50 -24.87
CA LYS A 28 14.73 -44.73 -24.05
C LYS A 28 13.98 -43.88 -23.03
N GLU A 29 14.20 -44.12 -21.74
CA GLU A 29 13.63 -43.30 -20.67
C GLU A 29 14.22 -41.88 -20.69
N VAL A 30 13.34 -40.87 -20.52
CA VAL A 30 13.69 -39.45 -20.53
C VAL A 30 12.87 -38.67 -19.50
N TYR A 31 13.43 -37.60 -18.95
CA TYR A 31 12.73 -36.73 -18.00
C TYR A 31 11.92 -35.67 -18.75
N PHE A 32 10.59 -35.80 -18.72
CA PHE A 32 9.67 -34.91 -19.43
C PHE A 32 9.05 -33.86 -18.50
N LEU A 33 9.10 -32.58 -18.91
CA LEU A 33 8.45 -31.49 -18.20
C LEU A 33 7.08 -31.17 -18.83
N ALA A 34 6.04 -31.87 -18.38
CA ALA A 34 4.69 -31.83 -18.95
C ALA A 34 4.05 -30.43 -19.08
N GLN A 35 4.51 -29.43 -18.31
CA GLN A 35 3.97 -28.06 -18.34
C GLN A 35 4.65 -27.15 -19.38
N THR A 36 5.87 -27.47 -19.84
CA THR A 36 6.59 -26.70 -20.88
C THR A 36 6.83 -27.49 -22.17
N GLY A 37 6.73 -28.82 -22.13
CA GLY A 37 7.03 -29.70 -23.25
C GLY A 37 8.53 -30.01 -23.43
N GLU A 38 9.39 -29.54 -22.53
CA GLU A 38 10.84 -29.78 -22.59
C GLU A 38 11.19 -31.21 -22.15
N ILE A 39 12.20 -31.80 -22.81
CA ILE A 39 12.69 -33.17 -22.57
C ILE A 39 14.16 -33.07 -22.15
N PHE A 40 14.54 -33.82 -21.11
CA PHE A 40 15.90 -33.84 -20.56
C PHE A 40 16.41 -35.28 -20.44
N GLU A 41 17.68 -35.50 -20.77
CA GLU A 41 18.32 -36.82 -20.64
C GLU A 41 18.85 -37.08 -19.22
N THR A 42 19.13 -36.02 -18.45
CA THR A 42 19.64 -36.13 -17.07
C THR A 42 18.71 -35.47 -16.07
N TYR A 43 18.60 -36.10 -14.89
CA TYR A 43 17.80 -35.58 -13.78
C TYR A 43 18.32 -34.22 -13.30
N GLU A 44 19.64 -33.99 -13.30
CA GLU A 44 20.23 -32.71 -12.91
C GLU A 44 19.81 -31.55 -13.81
N ALA A 45 19.75 -31.77 -15.13
CA ALA A 45 19.28 -30.76 -16.08
C ALA A 45 17.79 -30.46 -15.88
N TYR A 46 16.97 -31.49 -15.67
CA TYR A 46 15.55 -31.36 -15.33
C TYR A 46 15.36 -30.58 -14.01
N ALA A 47 16.09 -30.95 -12.95
CA ALA A 47 15.98 -30.35 -11.62
C ALA A 47 16.43 -28.87 -11.65
N ALA A 48 17.56 -28.57 -12.28
CA ALA A 48 18.04 -27.19 -12.45
C ALA A 48 17.05 -26.33 -13.25
N ARG A 49 16.42 -26.89 -14.28
CA ARG A 49 15.40 -26.19 -15.08
C ARG A 49 14.09 -25.98 -14.32
N MET A 50 13.65 -26.98 -13.55
CA MET A 50 12.50 -26.88 -12.64
C MET A 50 12.75 -25.80 -11.57
N SER A 51 13.93 -25.78 -10.95
CA SER A 51 14.34 -24.74 -10.01
C SER A 51 14.34 -23.36 -10.66
N PHE A 52 14.87 -23.22 -11.88
CA PHE A 52 14.82 -21.97 -12.64
C PHE A 52 13.38 -21.46 -12.85
N TYR A 53 12.42 -22.35 -13.14
CA TYR A 53 11.02 -21.97 -13.30
C TYR A 53 10.29 -21.63 -12.00
N ARG A 54 10.66 -22.25 -10.87
CA ARG A 54 10.11 -21.93 -9.54
C ARG A 54 10.62 -20.60 -8.95
N LEU A 55 11.72 -20.04 -9.48
CA LEU A 55 12.20 -18.71 -9.07
C LEU A 55 11.17 -17.63 -9.41
N LYS A 56 10.82 -16.80 -8.42
CA LYS A 56 9.89 -15.65 -8.57
C LYS A 56 10.50 -14.46 -9.33
N GLN A 57 11.08 -14.71 -10.50
CA GLN A 57 11.78 -13.72 -11.34
C GLN A 57 11.10 -13.46 -12.69
N PHE A 58 9.94 -14.10 -12.94
CA PHE A 58 9.19 -13.95 -14.17
C PHE A 58 8.19 -12.79 -14.08
N GLN A 59 7.94 -12.21 -15.24
CA GLN A 59 7.01 -11.11 -15.46
C GLN A 59 6.03 -11.53 -16.56
N CYS A 60 4.74 -11.48 -16.23
CA CYS A 60 3.65 -11.70 -17.17
C CYS A 60 3.68 -10.62 -18.26
N GLU A 61 3.87 -11.03 -19.52
CA GLU A 61 3.95 -10.17 -20.71
C GLU A 61 2.66 -9.35 -20.91
N VAL A 62 1.53 -9.91 -20.44
CA VAL A 62 0.16 -9.43 -20.65
C VAL A 62 -0.33 -8.48 -19.54
N THR A 63 0.07 -8.67 -18.27
CA THR A 63 -0.28 -7.76 -17.15
C THR A 63 0.84 -6.80 -16.76
N GLY A 64 2.09 -7.13 -17.09
CA GLY A 64 3.27 -6.43 -16.57
C GLY A 64 3.58 -6.75 -15.10
N LYS A 65 2.79 -7.56 -14.39
CA LYS A 65 3.08 -8.00 -13.02
C LYS A 65 4.36 -8.85 -13.00
N SER A 66 5.29 -8.49 -12.12
CA SER A 66 6.58 -9.15 -11.91
C SER A 66 6.68 -9.75 -10.52
N GLY A 67 7.50 -10.78 -10.33
CA GLY A 67 7.67 -11.43 -9.02
C GLY A 67 6.85 -12.71 -8.88
N MET A 68 6.43 -13.30 -10.01
CA MET A 68 5.77 -14.59 -10.08
C MET A 68 6.77 -15.67 -10.51
N ASP A 69 6.50 -16.92 -10.16
CA ASP A 69 7.17 -18.05 -10.81
C ASP A 69 6.68 -18.19 -12.27
N TYR A 70 7.32 -19.06 -13.04
CA TYR A 70 7.03 -19.22 -14.47
C TYR A 70 5.61 -19.73 -14.73
N PHE A 71 5.11 -20.63 -13.88
CA PHE A 71 3.81 -21.28 -14.05
C PHE A 71 2.66 -20.37 -13.62
N GLN A 72 2.84 -19.63 -12.52
CA GLN A 72 1.96 -18.53 -12.12
C GLN A 72 1.92 -17.42 -13.17
N ALA A 73 3.06 -17.07 -13.76
CA ALA A 73 3.12 -16.10 -14.86
C ALA A 73 2.41 -16.63 -16.12
N MET A 74 2.58 -17.92 -16.48
CA MET A 74 1.86 -18.57 -17.58
C MET A 74 0.35 -18.56 -17.37
N GLU A 75 -0.15 -18.97 -16.20
CA GLU A 75 -1.61 -19.01 -15.97
C GLU A 75 -2.18 -17.59 -15.83
N SER A 76 -1.43 -16.63 -15.26
CA SER A 76 -1.82 -15.22 -15.28
C SER A 76 -1.89 -14.66 -16.71
N GLU A 77 -0.95 -14.99 -17.60
CA GLU A 77 -1.05 -14.66 -19.02
C GLU A 77 -2.28 -15.30 -19.67
N ARG A 78 -2.53 -16.59 -19.40
CA ARG A 78 -3.63 -17.36 -19.99
C ARG A 78 -5.00 -16.86 -19.54
N GLN A 79 -5.19 -16.59 -18.26
CA GLN A 79 -6.43 -16.05 -17.70
C GLN A 79 -6.71 -14.65 -18.23
N GLU A 80 -5.70 -13.78 -18.26
CA GLU A 80 -5.86 -12.41 -18.74
C GLU A 80 -6.03 -12.33 -20.26
N ALA A 81 -5.41 -13.22 -21.03
CA ALA A 81 -5.68 -13.37 -22.46
C ALA A 81 -7.12 -13.85 -22.70
N ARG A 82 -7.62 -14.86 -21.95
CA ARG A 82 -9.03 -15.28 -21.99
C ARG A 82 -9.97 -14.10 -21.70
N THR A 83 -9.78 -13.39 -20.59
CA THR A 83 -10.61 -12.23 -20.21
C THR A 83 -10.53 -11.10 -21.24
N MET A 84 -9.35 -10.81 -21.81
CA MET A 84 -9.18 -9.83 -22.88
C MET A 84 -9.93 -10.25 -24.14
N HIS A 85 -9.81 -11.50 -24.57
CA HIS A 85 -10.51 -12.02 -25.74
C HIS A 85 -12.03 -12.15 -25.52
N MET A 86 -12.51 -12.30 -24.29
CA MET A 86 -13.95 -12.22 -23.99
C MET A 86 -14.49 -10.77 -24.05
N ARG A 87 -13.69 -9.78 -23.62
CA ARG A 87 -14.09 -8.36 -23.60
C ARG A 87 -13.94 -7.64 -24.95
N PHE A 88 -12.96 -8.01 -25.76
CA PHE A 88 -12.70 -7.35 -27.04
C PHE A 88 -13.71 -7.81 -28.13
N PRO A 89 -14.37 -6.90 -28.86
CA PRO A 89 -15.43 -7.23 -29.81
C PRO A 89 -15.01 -8.31 -30.83
N GLY A 90 -15.78 -9.40 -30.89
CA GLY A 90 -15.52 -10.54 -31.78
C GLY A 90 -15.36 -10.18 -33.26
N PRO A 91 -16.31 -9.44 -33.88
CA PRO A 91 -16.24 -9.05 -35.29
C PRO A 91 -14.99 -8.21 -35.63
N LEU A 92 -14.55 -7.35 -34.70
CA LEU A 92 -13.44 -6.44 -34.91
C LEU A 92 -12.07 -7.14 -34.93
N LYS A 93 -11.96 -8.35 -34.37
CA LYS A 93 -10.69 -9.10 -34.31
C LYS A 93 -10.13 -9.40 -35.68
N SER A 94 -10.93 -9.92 -36.61
CA SER A 94 -10.44 -10.33 -37.92
C SER A 94 -10.01 -9.13 -38.77
N ALA A 95 -10.79 -8.03 -38.76
CA ALA A 95 -10.46 -6.79 -39.44
C ALA A 95 -9.18 -6.12 -38.91
N VAL A 96 -9.01 -6.03 -37.58
CA VAL A 96 -7.78 -5.48 -36.97
C VAL A 96 -6.56 -6.34 -37.29
N LEU A 97 -6.71 -7.67 -37.30
CA LEU A 97 -5.60 -8.58 -37.62
C LEU A 97 -5.19 -8.53 -39.09
N ARG A 98 -6.16 -8.39 -40.02
CA ARG A 98 -5.85 -8.16 -41.45
C ARG A 98 -5.13 -6.84 -41.66
N ALA A 99 -5.57 -5.76 -41.02
CA ALA A 99 -4.94 -4.45 -41.15
C ALA A 99 -3.48 -4.42 -40.66
N VAL A 100 -3.21 -5.02 -39.49
CA VAL A 100 -1.87 -5.04 -38.88
C VAL A 100 -0.87 -5.94 -39.64
N GLN A 101 -1.36 -6.93 -40.39
CA GLN A 101 -0.54 -7.87 -41.13
C GLN A 101 0.39 -7.15 -42.15
N TRP A 102 1.68 -7.48 -42.10
CA TRP A 102 2.77 -6.93 -42.92
C TRP A 102 3.08 -5.43 -42.77
N GLN A 103 2.54 -4.74 -41.77
CA GLN A 103 2.85 -3.32 -41.54
C GLN A 103 4.28 -3.10 -41.04
N VAL A 104 5.01 -2.14 -41.61
CA VAL A 104 6.39 -1.81 -41.23
C VAL A 104 6.41 -0.57 -40.33
N MET A 105 6.06 -0.77 -39.05
CA MET A 105 6.02 0.32 -38.05
C MET A 105 6.99 0.08 -36.88
N GLY A 106 7.84 1.07 -36.62
CA GLY A 106 8.94 0.98 -35.65
C GLY A 106 8.53 0.83 -34.18
N ARG A 107 7.41 1.44 -33.75
CA ARG A 107 6.87 1.34 -32.38
C ARG A 107 5.43 0.81 -32.40
N LEU A 108 5.11 -0.08 -31.46
CA LEU A 108 3.74 -0.60 -31.27
C LEU A 108 2.73 0.52 -31.00
N ASP A 109 3.11 1.56 -30.26
CA ASP A 109 2.20 2.66 -29.93
C ASP A 109 1.70 3.45 -31.15
N HIS A 110 2.54 3.60 -32.19
CA HIS A 110 2.13 4.31 -33.41
C HIS A 110 1.16 3.44 -34.24
N LEU A 111 1.41 2.13 -34.31
CA LEU A 111 0.51 1.16 -34.94
C LEU A 111 -0.85 1.11 -34.23
N VAL A 112 -0.86 1.14 -32.89
CA VAL A 112 -2.09 1.20 -32.08
C VAL A 112 -2.86 2.49 -32.35
N GLU A 113 -2.17 3.62 -32.53
CA GLU A 113 -2.81 4.91 -32.84
C GLU A 113 -3.49 4.91 -34.20
N GLU A 114 -2.80 4.47 -35.26
CA GLU A 114 -3.36 4.38 -36.63
C GLU A 114 -4.55 3.40 -36.69
N VAL A 115 -4.42 2.22 -36.09
CA VAL A 115 -5.52 1.23 -35.99
C VAL A 115 -6.69 1.82 -35.19
N TYR A 116 -6.43 2.48 -34.06
CA TYR A 116 -7.49 3.11 -33.28
C TYR A 116 -8.22 4.17 -34.10
N GLN A 117 -7.50 5.04 -34.79
CA GLN A 117 -8.08 6.12 -35.59
C GLN A 117 -8.86 5.61 -36.81
N ARG A 118 -8.45 4.48 -37.39
CA ARG A 118 -9.18 3.78 -38.47
C ARG A 118 -10.51 3.19 -38.01
N PHE A 119 -10.50 2.47 -36.88
CA PHE A 119 -11.66 1.69 -36.45
C PHE A 119 -12.60 2.44 -35.50
N LYS A 120 -12.17 3.53 -34.84
CA LYS A 120 -12.96 4.29 -33.85
C LYS A 120 -14.41 4.54 -34.28
N ASP A 121 -14.60 5.05 -35.49
CA ASP A 121 -15.89 5.54 -36.02
C ASP A 121 -16.54 4.58 -37.05
N ARG A 122 -16.02 3.34 -37.19
CA ARG A 122 -16.51 2.29 -38.09
C ARG A 122 -17.00 1.10 -37.27
N PHE A 123 -18.24 0.66 -37.46
CA PHE A 123 -18.88 -0.38 -36.62
C PHE A 123 -19.28 -1.62 -37.43
N TYR A 124 -19.22 -2.80 -36.82
CA TYR A 124 -19.48 -4.09 -37.49
C TYR A 124 -20.80 -4.73 -37.02
N THR A 125 -21.37 -5.59 -37.87
CA THR A 125 -22.56 -6.39 -37.51
C THR A 125 -22.32 -7.25 -36.27
N ASN A 126 -23.34 -7.41 -35.43
CA ASN A 126 -23.31 -8.09 -34.13
C ASN A 126 -22.37 -7.47 -33.06
N GLU A 127 -21.89 -6.25 -33.23
CA GLU A 127 -21.11 -5.53 -32.21
C GLU A 127 -22.00 -4.93 -31.10
N LYS A 128 -21.57 -4.99 -29.83
CA LYS A 128 -22.21 -4.26 -28.71
C LYS A 128 -21.65 -2.82 -28.66
N VAL A 129 -22.53 -1.83 -28.66
CA VAL A 129 -22.24 -0.38 -28.72
C VAL A 129 -23.08 0.40 -27.71
N LEU A 130 -22.69 1.64 -27.42
CA LEU A 130 -23.47 2.60 -26.63
C LEU A 130 -24.06 3.67 -27.57
N VAL A 131 -25.37 3.84 -27.52
CA VAL A 131 -26.14 4.80 -28.33
C VAL A 131 -26.61 5.94 -27.43
N GLU A 132 -26.44 7.17 -27.88
CA GLU A 132 -26.88 8.37 -27.16
C GLU A 132 -28.28 8.80 -27.65
N ILE A 133 -29.28 8.76 -26.76
CA ILE A 133 -30.68 9.09 -27.02
C ILE A 133 -31.11 10.10 -25.97
N GLU A 134 -31.60 11.27 -26.40
CA GLU A 134 -32.08 12.35 -25.52
C GLU A 134 -31.06 12.81 -24.45
N GLY A 135 -29.76 12.58 -24.69
CA GLY A 135 -28.64 12.89 -23.79
C GLY A 135 -28.22 11.74 -22.85
N GLU A 136 -28.94 10.61 -22.87
CA GLU A 136 -28.62 9.41 -22.09
C GLU A 136 -28.02 8.29 -22.95
N LYS A 137 -27.26 7.38 -22.32
CA LYS A 137 -26.48 6.33 -23.02
C LYS A 137 -27.03 4.94 -22.78
N TYR A 138 -27.52 4.33 -23.86
CA TYR A 138 -28.15 3.01 -23.87
C TYR A 138 -27.23 1.97 -24.49
N SER A 139 -27.20 0.76 -23.91
CA SER A 139 -26.48 -0.37 -24.51
C SER A 139 -27.28 -0.96 -25.66
N ALA A 140 -26.68 -1.16 -26.82
CA ALA A 140 -27.33 -1.70 -28.00
C ALA A 140 -26.45 -2.72 -28.73
N ARG A 141 -27.07 -3.59 -29.52
CA ARG A 141 -26.42 -4.54 -30.43
C ARG A 141 -26.69 -4.14 -31.87
N LEU A 142 -25.64 -4.06 -32.68
CA LEU A 142 -25.74 -3.72 -34.09
C LEU A 142 -26.27 -4.91 -34.89
N LEU A 143 -27.40 -4.76 -35.57
CA LEU A 143 -28.02 -5.79 -36.40
C LEU A 143 -27.48 -5.75 -37.83
N GLN A 144 -27.59 -4.61 -38.50
CA GLN A 144 -27.25 -4.44 -39.91
C GLN A 144 -26.47 -3.14 -40.16
N VAL A 145 -25.46 -3.22 -41.04
CA VAL A 145 -24.73 -2.06 -41.58
C VAL A 145 -25.19 -1.85 -43.01
N ILE A 146 -25.72 -0.66 -43.32
CA ILE A 146 -26.15 -0.30 -44.67
C ILE A 146 -25.09 0.62 -45.29
N PRO A 147 -24.30 0.15 -46.27
CA PRO A 147 -23.33 0.99 -46.97
C PRO A 147 -24.02 1.98 -47.93
N PRO A 148 -23.44 3.16 -48.18
CA PRO A 148 -23.95 4.07 -49.19
C PRO A 148 -23.82 3.45 -50.60
N LYS A 149 -24.90 3.51 -51.40
CA LYS A 149 -24.91 2.98 -52.78
C LYS A 149 -23.86 3.69 -53.65
N VAL A 150 -22.83 2.95 -54.07
CA VAL A 150 -21.85 3.41 -55.06
C VAL A 150 -22.39 3.12 -56.47
N ALA A 151 -22.40 4.11 -57.34
CA ALA A 151 -22.76 3.92 -58.75
C ALA A 151 -21.64 3.18 -59.48
N LEU A 152 -21.97 2.01 -60.07
CA LEU A 152 -21.03 1.20 -60.84
C LEU A 152 -20.72 1.85 -62.20
N VAL A 153 -19.44 1.89 -62.56
CA VAL A 153 -18.95 2.23 -63.90
C VAL A 153 -18.32 0.98 -64.50
N PRO A 154 -18.67 0.53 -65.72
CA PRO A 154 -18.32 -0.80 -66.19
C PRO A 154 -16.88 -0.87 -66.74
N SER A 155 -16.20 -1.98 -66.49
CA SER A 155 -15.02 -2.41 -67.25
C SER A 155 -15.04 -3.94 -67.43
N THR A 156 -14.45 -4.41 -68.52
CA THR A 156 -14.89 -5.62 -69.24
C THR A 156 -13.87 -6.76 -69.24
N SER A 157 -14.31 -7.97 -68.87
CA SER A 157 -13.80 -9.23 -69.46
C SER A 157 -14.70 -10.44 -69.10
N LYS A 158 -15.19 -11.13 -70.13
CA LYS A 158 -15.78 -12.49 -70.14
C LYS A 158 -14.74 -13.45 -70.78
N PRO A 159 -14.91 -14.81 -70.87
CA PRO A 159 -16.10 -15.66 -70.67
C PRO A 159 -15.79 -16.83 -69.68
N SER A 160 -16.30 -18.09 -69.70
CA SER A 160 -17.26 -18.85 -70.54
C SER A 160 -17.79 -20.11 -69.81
N SER A 161 -19.12 -20.34 -69.84
CA SER A 161 -19.82 -21.67 -69.81
C SER A 161 -19.56 -22.66 -68.63
N SER A 162 -20.48 -23.54 -68.23
CA SER A 162 -21.77 -23.99 -68.80
C SER A 162 -22.82 -24.26 -67.70
N ALA A 163 -24.10 -24.34 -68.07
CA ALA A 163 -25.23 -24.46 -67.14
C ALA A 163 -25.95 -25.82 -67.26
N VAL A 164 -26.64 -26.23 -66.19
CA VAL A 164 -27.85 -27.07 -66.29
C VAL A 164 -28.91 -26.62 -65.26
N ALA A 165 -30.15 -26.57 -65.73
CA ALA A 165 -31.43 -26.28 -65.03
C ALA A 165 -31.79 -27.34 -63.94
N SER A 166 -32.75 -27.18 -63.01
CA SER A 166 -33.63 -26.09 -62.51
C SER A 166 -34.23 -26.62 -61.17
N SER A 167 -34.60 -25.84 -60.15
CA SER A 167 -35.89 -25.11 -60.03
C SER A 167 -36.20 -24.81 -58.55
N SER A 168 -37.22 -23.98 -58.29
CA SER A 168 -37.81 -23.60 -56.99
C SER A 168 -37.01 -22.61 -56.12
N SER A 169 -37.74 -21.81 -55.34
CA SER A 169 -37.35 -20.43 -55.03
C SER A 169 -37.55 -20.04 -53.56
N THR A 170 -36.48 -19.64 -52.90
CA THR A 170 -36.50 -18.68 -51.77
C THR A 170 -35.07 -18.15 -51.58
N PRO A 171 -34.85 -16.82 -51.45
CA PRO A 171 -33.50 -16.27 -51.45
C PRO A 171 -32.80 -16.53 -50.10
N LEU A 172 -31.80 -17.41 -50.14
CA LEU A 172 -30.74 -17.46 -49.14
C LEU A 172 -29.97 -16.12 -49.17
N PRO A 173 -29.60 -15.53 -48.02
CA PRO A 173 -28.69 -14.38 -48.00
C PRO A 173 -27.28 -14.87 -48.31
N ASP A 174 -26.95 -14.81 -49.60
CA ASP A 174 -25.66 -15.19 -50.18
C ASP A 174 -24.55 -14.17 -49.89
N ASP A 175 -23.30 -14.64 -49.93
CA ASP A 175 -22.03 -13.92 -49.85
C ASP A 175 -21.91 -12.67 -48.94
N SER A 176 -21.16 -12.84 -47.84
CA SER A 176 -20.74 -11.74 -46.97
C SER A 176 -19.72 -10.82 -47.66
N GLN A 177 -20.19 -9.84 -48.43
CA GLN A 177 -19.36 -8.76 -48.96
C GLN A 177 -18.59 -8.07 -47.81
N PRO A 178 -17.26 -7.88 -47.93
CA PRO A 178 -16.44 -7.31 -46.86
C PRO A 178 -16.79 -5.84 -46.60
N LEU A 179 -17.48 -5.59 -45.49
CA LEU A 179 -17.80 -4.24 -45.00
C LEU A 179 -16.49 -3.46 -44.71
N HIS A 180 -16.41 -2.24 -45.25
CA HIS A 180 -15.25 -1.34 -45.17
C HIS A 180 -13.96 -1.86 -45.85
N MET A 181 -14.03 -2.27 -47.12
CA MET A 181 -12.87 -2.72 -47.92
C MET A 181 -11.63 -1.80 -47.88
N ILE A 182 -11.81 -0.50 -47.65
CA ILE A 182 -10.73 0.50 -47.63
C ILE A 182 -10.18 0.73 -46.20
N ALA A 183 -10.85 0.24 -45.16
CA ALA A 183 -10.35 0.31 -43.77
C ALA A 183 -9.17 -0.63 -43.50
N GLU A 184 -9.04 -1.72 -44.27
CA GLU A 184 -8.05 -2.77 -44.02
C GLU A 184 -6.66 -2.42 -44.56
N ASP A 185 -6.51 -1.41 -45.42
CA ASP A 185 -5.20 -0.94 -45.89
C ASP A 185 -4.69 0.30 -45.14
N LEU A 186 -3.81 0.06 -44.16
CA LEU A 186 -3.09 1.10 -43.41
C LEU A 186 -2.00 1.84 -44.23
N LYS A 187 -1.73 1.47 -45.48
CA LYS A 187 -0.78 2.19 -46.35
C LYS A 187 -1.36 3.51 -46.89
N VAL A 188 -2.68 3.63 -46.97
CA VAL A 188 -3.35 4.87 -47.41
C VAL A 188 -3.40 5.88 -46.25
N PRO A 189 -3.13 7.18 -46.45
CA PRO A 189 -3.24 8.19 -45.40
C PRO A 189 -4.64 8.31 -44.78
N VAL A 190 -4.73 8.74 -43.52
CA VAL A 190 -6.01 8.85 -42.79
C VAL A 190 -7.05 9.69 -43.55
N LYS A 191 -6.61 10.82 -44.11
CA LYS A 191 -7.46 11.77 -44.86
C LYS A 191 -8.03 11.18 -46.15
N GLU A 192 -7.24 10.42 -46.91
CA GLU A 192 -7.67 9.89 -48.22
C GLU A 192 -8.65 8.72 -48.10
N ALA A 193 -8.41 7.79 -47.16
CA ALA A 193 -9.33 6.69 -46.94
C ALA A 193 -10.63 7.12 -46.24
N ASN A 194 -10.63 8.24 -45.49
CA ASN A 194 -11.88 8.85 -45.01
C ASN A 194 -12.62 9.63 -46.12
N ALA A 195 -11.91 10.11 -47.15
CA ALA A 195 -12.53 10.73 -48.32
C ALA A 195 -13.14 9.70 -49.29
N LYS A 196 -12.49 8.54 -49.44
CA LYS A 196 -12.97 7.42 -50.28
C LYS A 196 -14.03 6.54 -49.59
N ASP A 197 -13.97 6.42 -48.26
CA ASP A 197 -14.86 5.58 -47.46
C ASP A 197 -15.22 6.31 -46.16
N ASP A 198 -16.24 7.17 -46.26
CA ASP A 198 -16.65 8.13 -45.24
C ASP A 198 -17.58 7.49 -44.19
N PRO A 199 -17.16 7.35 -42.92
CA PRO A 199 -17.93 6.68 -41.88
C PRO A 199 -19.28 7.36 -41.56
N THR A 200 -19.44 8.66 -41.90
CA THR A 200 -20.67 9.41 -41.63
C THR A 200 -21.80 9.10 -42.61
N LYS A 201 -21.49 8.44 -43.74
CA LYS A 201 -22.44 8.05 -44.79
C LYS A 201 -23.04 6.66 -44.60
N TYR A 202 -22.63 5.93 -43.57
CA TYR A 202 -23.18 4.63 -43.19
C TYR A 202 -24.38 4.80 -42.26
N ILE A 203 -25.40 3.97 -42.48
CA ILE A 203 -26.55 3.84 -41.58
C ILE A 203 -26.44 2.50 -40.85
N TYR A 204 -26.59 2.54 -39.52
CA TYR A 204 -26.46 1.38 -38.66
C TYR A 204 -27.81 1.08 -38.01
N SER A 205 -28.35 -0.11 -38.25
CA SER A 205 -29.51 -0.62 -37.52
C SER A 205 -29.04 -1.23 -36.20
N VAL A 206 -29.54 -0.72 -35.08
CA VAL A 206 -29.17 -1.14 -33.71
C VAL A 206 -30.40 -1.52 -32.92
N GLN A 207 -30.30 -2.59 -32.13
CA GLN A 207 -31.33 -3.01 -31.18
C GLN A 207 -30.88 -2.67 -29.76
N ILE A 208 -31.68 -1.92 -29.01
CA ILE A 208 -31.39 -1.57 -27.62
C ILE A 208 -31.57 -2.82 -26.74
N LEU A 209 -30.58 -3.09 -25.89
CA LEU A 209 -30.54 -4.24 -24.98
C LEU A 209 -31.12 -3.85 -23.62
N ASP A 210 -31.81 -4.80 -22.97
CA ASP A 210 -32.24 -4.67 -21.58
C ASP A 210 -31.06 -4.34 -20.64
N PRO A 211 -31.34 -3.63 -19.52
CA PRO A 211 -30.35 -3.38 -18.48
C PRO A 211 -30.00 -4.70 -17.74
N GLU A 212 -29.10 -5.48 -18.34
CA GLU A 212 -28.53 -6.71 -17.80
C GLU A 212 -27.84 -6.42 -16.45
N GLN A 213 -28.47 -6.84 -15.34
CA GLN A 213 -27.99 -6.58 -13.99
C GLN A 213 -26.61 -7.20 -13.75
N GLN A 214 -25.57 -6.37 -13.74
CA GLN A 214 -24.24 -6.81 -13.31
C GLN A 214 -24.23 -7.05 -11.79
N PRO A 215 -23.82 -8.23 -11.30
CA PRO A 215 -23.72 -8.49 -9.87
C PRO A 215 -22.58 -7.64 -9.28
N GLY A 216 -22.95 -6.63 -8.47
CA GLY A 216 -22.01 -5.85 -7.65
C GLY A 216 -22.12 -4.33 -7.73
N SER A 217 -22.92 -3.75 -8.64
CA SER A 217 -23.09 -2.29 -8.73
C SER A 217 -24.19 -1.76 -7.81
N LYS A 218 -23.83 -1.30 -6.60
CA LYS A 218 -24.74 -0.52 -5.74
C LYS A 218 -24.77 0.94 -6.20
N SER A 219 -25.71 1.30 -7.08
CA SER A 219 -25.96 2.70 -7.46
C SER A 219 -27.16 3.26 -6.72
N HIS A 220 -26.93 4.37 -6.01
CA HIS A 220 -27.93 5.03 -5.17
C HIS A 220 -28.66 6.12 -5.98
N ASP A 221 -29.64 5.77 -6.81
CA ASP A 221 -30.49 6.76 -7.47
C ASP A 221 -31.85 6.20 -7.93
N LYS A 222 -32.95 6.59 -7.27
CA LYS A 222 -34.29 6.00 -7.50
C LYS A 222 -35.06 6.60 -8.68
N HIS A 223 -34.55 7.64 -9.36
CA HIS A 223 -35.23 8.25 -10.51
C HIS A 223 -34.83 7.68 -11.88
N LYS A 224 -33.74 6.92 -11.98
CA LYS A 224 -33.19 6.46 -13.27
C LYS A 224 -33.87 5.24 -13.92
N GLY A 225 -34.92 4.71 -13.28
CA GLY A 225 -35.51 3.41 -13.65
C GLY A 225 -36.70 3.45 -14.62
N LYS A 226 -37.35 4.60 -14.84
CA LYS A 226 -38.57 4.68 -15.65
C LYS A 226 -38.30 4.76 -17.15
N ASP A 227 -37.38 5.60 -17.58
CA ASP A 227 -37.15 5.86 -19.01
C ASP A 227 -36.36 4.74 -19.70
N ALA A 228 -35.51 4.01 -18.96
CA ALA A 228 -34.75 2.88 -19.49
C ALA A 228 -35.63 1.69 -19.94
N ALA A 229 -36.83 1.55 -19.37
CA ALA A 229 -37.79 0.53 -19.81
C ALA A 229 -38.51 0.90 -21.12
N LYS A 230 -38.57 2.19 -21.48
CA LYS A 230 -39.32 2.70 -22.65
C LYS A 230 -38.70 2.27 -23.98
N TYR A 231 -37.37 2.19 -24.03
CA TYR A 231 -36.61 1.96 -25.26
C TYR A 231 -36.04 0.54 -25.37
N SER A 232 -36.19 -0.31 -24.35
CA SER A 232 -35.63 -1.67 -24.37
C SER A 232 -36.25 -2.54 -25.47
N GLY A 233 -35.42 -3.33 -26.14
CA GLY A 233 -35.81 -4.20 -27.25
C GLY A 233 -36.12 -3.49 -28.57
N MET A 234 -36.23 -2.15 -28.59
CA MET A 234 -36.50 -1.39 -29.81
C MET A 234 -35.31 -1.40 -30.78
N THR A 235 -35.62 -1.51 -32.07
CA THR A 235 -34.65 -1.36 -33.16
C THR A 235 -34.73 0.06 -33.73
N MET A 236 -33.58 0.73 -33.88
CA MET A 236 -33.45 2.09 -34.40
C MET A 236 -32.39 2.16 -35.50
N GLU A 237 -32.54 3.10 -36.43
CA GLU A 237 -31.48 3.47 -37.38
C GLU A 237 -30.71 4.69 -36.88
N VAL A 238 -29.39 4.55 -36.80
CA VAL A 238 -28.50 5.57 -36.23
C VAL A 238 -27.25 5.78 -37.09
N LYS A 239 -26.64 6.96 -36.95
CA LYS A 239 -25.36 7.33 -37.59
C LYS A 239 -24.22 7.25 -36.59
N CYS A 240 -22.98 7.14 -37.07
CA CYS A 240 -21.78 7.02 -36.23
C CYS A 240 -21.61 8.15 -35.19
N THR A 241 -22.23 9.32 -35.39
CA THR A 241 -22.13 10.48 -34.50
C THR A 241 -22.85 10.32 -33.16
N VAL A 242 -23.90 9.48 -33.10
CA VAL A 242 -24.66 9.18 -31.87
C VAL A 242 -24.28 7.82 -31.28
N MET A 243 -23.24 7.19 -31.82
CA MET A 243 -22.76 5.86 -31.41
C MET A 243 -21.35 5.97 -30.83
N SER A 244 -21.09 5.24 -29.76
CA SER A 244 -19.76 5.12 -29.17
C SER A 244 -19.51 3.69 -28.70
N ARG A 245 -18.25 3.25 -28.67
CA ARG A 245 -17.89 1.98 -28.04
C ARG A 245 -17.66 2.19 -26.54
N ASP A 246 -18.00 1.19 -25.74
CA ASP A 246 -17.65 1.17 -24.33
C ASP A 246 -16.11 1.20 -24.17
N ARG A 247 -15.63 2.14 -23.34
CA ARG A 247 -14.21 2.33 -23.02
C ARG A 247 -13.59 1.11 -22.32
N LEU A 248 -14.40 0.26 -21.68
CA LEU A 248 -13.99 -0.99 -21.03
C LEU A 248 -13.86 -2.17 -22.01
N THR A 249 -14.38 -2.08 -23.24
CA THR A 249 -14.26 -3.10 -24.29
C THR A 249 -13.33 -2.67 -25.43
N PHE A 250 -13.36 -1.38 -25.81
CA PHE A 250 -12.52 -0.81 -26.85
C PHE A 250 -11.84 0.51 -26.42
N SER A 251 -10.53 0.44 -26.17
CA SER A 251 -9.69 1.59 -25.88
C SER A 251 -8.25 1.34 -26.31
N LYS A 252 -7.45 2.41 -26.48
CA LYS A 252 -6.04 2.32 -26.92
C LYS A 252 -5.19 1.37 -26.04
N SER A 253 -5.48 1.28 -24.74
CA SER A 253 -4.82 0.34 -23.82
C SER A 253 -5.21 -1.12 -24.08
N ILE A 254 -6.49 -1.40 -24.31
CA ILE A 254 -6.99 -2.75 -24.64
C ILE A 254 -6.49 -3.18 -26.02
N LEU A 255 -6.56 -2.28 -27.01
CA LEU A 255 -6.08 -2.52 -28.37
C LEU A 255 -4.56 -2.80 -28.40
N ARG A 256 -3.76 -2.05 -27.63
CA ARG A 256 -2.32 -2.33 -27.43
C ARG A 256 -2.09 -3.73 -26.85
N ARG A 257 -2.94 -4.17 -25.92
CA ARG A 257 -2.86 -5.50 -25.30
C ARG A 257 -3.21 -6.61 -26.31
N PHE A 258 -4.26 -6.41 -27.10
CA PHE A 258 -4.73 -7.34 -28.14
C PHE A 258 -3.71 -7.50 -29.27
N ILE A 259 -3.18 -6.40 -29.81
CA ILE A 259 -2.18 -6.45 -30.89
C ILE A 259 -0.89 -7.13 -30.38
N ARG A 260 -0.47 -6.86 -29.14
CA ARG A 260 0.71 -7.51 -28.53
C ARG A 260 0.53 -9.03 -28.34
N ASP A 261 -0.67 -9.48 -28.03
CA ASP A 261 -0.95 -10.91 -27.85
C ASP A 261 -1.03 -11.64 -29.20
N CYS A 262 -1.59 -11.02 -30.23
CA CYS A 262 -1.84 -11.67 -31.51
C CYS A 262 -0.68 -11.64 -32.52
N VAL A 263 0.29 -10.72 -32.34
CA VAL A 263 1.24 -10.33 -33.40
C VAL A 263 2.68 -10.37 -32.89
N ASP A 264 3.59 -10.91 -33.69
CA ASP A 264 5.04 -10.91 -33.43
C ASP A 264 5.79 -10.03 -34.46
N ARG A 265 7.01 -9.62 -34.09
CA ARG A 265 7.93 -8.89 -34.97
C ARG A 265 9.36 -9.38 -34.74
N ALA A 266 10.11 -9.61 -35.81
CA ALA A 266 11.52 -9.94 -35.72
C ALA A 266 12.34 -8.79 -35.10
N PRO A 267 13.48 -9.10 -34.42
CA PRO A 267 14.31 -8.09 -33.76
C PRO A 267 15.09 -7.18 -34.74
N ALA A 268 15.09 -7.50 -36.04
CA ALA A 268 15.71 -6.65 -37.06
C ALA A 268 14.90 -5.38 -37.32
N VAL A 269 15.60 -4.29 -37.65
CA VAL A 269 15.00 -3.00 -37.99
C VAL A 269 14.22 -3.09 -39.31
N ALA A 270 13.15 -2.32 -39.44
CA ALA A 270 12.17 -2.39 -40.54
C ALA A 270 11.54 -3.78 -40.78
N SER A 271 11.55 -4.67 -39.78
CA SER A 271 10.78 -5.93 -39.87
C SER A 271 9.28 -5.67 -39.81
N PRO A 272 8.48 -6.29 -40.69
CA PRO A 272 7.02 -6.17 -40.65
C PRO A 272 6.43 -6.86 -39.42
N TRP A 273 5.27 -6.36 -38.97
CA TRP A 273 4.43 -7.03 -37.99
C TRP A 273 3.70 -8.22 -38.64
N THR A 274 3.70 -9.38 -37.98
CA THR A 274 3.11 -10.63 -38.50
C THR A 274 2.23 -11.31 -37.46
N VAL A 275 0.98 -11.62 -37.82
CA VAL A 275 0.03 -12.36 -36.98
C VAL A 275 0.55 -13.79 -36.76
N LYS A 276 0.45 -14.28 -35.51
CA LYS A 276 0.90 -15.64 -35.14
C LYS A 276 0.12 -16.70 -35.92
N THR A 277 0.81 -17.73 -36.44
CA THR A 277 0.23 -18.78 -37.30
C THR A 277 -1.07 -19.42 -36.77
N PRO A 278 -1.19 -19.81 -35.48
CA PRO A 278 -2.43 -20.39 -34.96
C PRO A 278 -3.62 -19.42 -34.94
N ILE A 279 -3.34 -18.12 -34.83
CA ILE A 279 -4.33 -17.04 -34.81
C ILE A 279 -4.72 -16.67 -36.25
N ALA A 280 -3.76 -16.66 -37.17
CA ALA A 280 -4.00 -16.46 -38.59
C ALA A 280 -4.94 -17.55 -39.16
N LEU A 281 -4.68 -18.83 -38.84
CA LEU A 281 -5.56 -19.95 -39.19
C LEU A 281 -6.97 -19.82 -38.59
N ARG A 282 -7.09 -19.44 -37.30
CA ARG A 282 -8.39 -19.28 -36.62
C ARG A 282 -9.26 -18.16 -37.19
N TYR A 283 -8.66 -17.10 -37.73
CA TYR A 283 -9.36 -15.91 -38.22
C TYR A 283 -9.30 -15.71 -39.75
N GLY A 284 -8.83 -16.72 -40.51
CA GLY A 284 -8.78 -16.67 -41.97
C GLY A 284 -7.82 -15.62 -42.54
N VAL A 285 -6.74 -15.28 -41.81
CA VAL A 285 -5.76 -14.28 -42.25
C VAL A 285 -4.68 -14.96 -43.09
N ASN A 286 -4.42 -14.44 -44.29
CA ASN A 286 -3.42 -15.02 -45.19
C ASN A 286 -2.02 -14.95 -44.56
N THR A 287 -1.36 -16.11 -44.48
CA THR A 287 -0.05 -16.29 -43.85
C THR A 287 1.10 -16.10 -44.85
N VAL A 288 0.83 -16.19 -46.16
CA VAL A 288 1.83 -16.01 -47.23
C VAL A 288 1.89 -14.54 -47.65
N MET A 289 3.08 -13.94 -47.56
CA MET A 289 3.31 -12.53 -47.90
C MET A 289 3.28 -12.30 -49.43
N PRO A 290 2.40 -11.44 -49.98
CA PRO A 290 2.36 -11.10 -51.40
C PRO A 290 3.67 -10.47 -51.90
N GLU A 291 4.06 -10.76 -53.14
CA GLU A 291 5.36 -10.34 -53.70
C GLU A 291 5.57 -8.82 -53.71
N GLU A 292 4.52 -8.05 -54.00
CA GLU A 292 4.59 -6.58 -54.01
C GLU A 292 4.90 -6.01 -52.62
N THR A 293 4.27 -6.59 -51.58
CA THR A 293 4.55 -6.21 -50.19
C THR A 293 5.94 -6.68 -49.77
N ARG A 294 6.44 -7.83 -50.25
CA ARG A 294 7.84 -8.25 -50.06
C ARG A 294 8.82 -7.21 -50.62
N ARG A 295 8.65 -6.80 -51.89
CA ARG A 295 9.50 -5.78 -52.54
C ARG A 295 9.49 -4.45 -51.78
N GLY A 296 8.33 -4.01 -51.29
CA GLY A 296 8.19 -2.80 -50.46
C GLY A 296 8.93 -2.89 -49.12
N VAL A 297 8.77 -4.00 -48.40
CA VAL A 297 9.46 -4.27 -47.13
C VAL A 297 10.99 -4.31 -47.33
N ASP A 298 11.46 -4.99 -48.37
CA ASP A 298 12.90 -5.10 -48.69
C ASP A 298 13.51 -3.73 -49.07
N ALA A 299 12.77 -2.88 -49.79
CA ALA A 299 13.21 -1.52 -50.11
C ALA A 299 13.36 -0.63 -48.86
N ILE A 300 12.39 -0.68 -47.93
CA ILE A 300 12.47 0.07 -46.66
C ILE A 300 13.64 -0.45 -45.81
N LYS A 301 13.80 -1.76 -45.71
CA LYS A 301 14.90 -2.43 -44.98
C LYS A 301 16.27 -2.06 -45.55
N LYS A 302 16.42 -1.98 -46.88
CA LYS A 302 17.65 -1.51 -47.54
C LYS A 302 17.92 -0.04 -47.20
N GLY A 303 16.93 0.83 -47.38
CA GLY A 303 17.06 2.27 -47.11
C GLY A 303 17.40 2.62 -45.66
N GLU A 304 16.88 1.87 -44.67
CA GLU A 304 17.23 2.10 -43.25
C GLU A 304 18.59 1.48 -42.87
N THR A 305 19.02 0.42 -43.55
CA THR A 305 20.37 -0.14 -43.41
C THR A 305 21.44 0.82 -43.96
N ASP A 306 21.18 1.44 -45.11
CA ASP A 306 22.12 2.40 -45.72
C ASP A 306 22.17 3.73 -44.94
N LYS A 307 21.05 4.18 -44.35
CA LYS A 307 21.06 5.29 -43.37
C LYS A 307 21.94 4.99 -42.15
N ARG A 308 21.92 3.74 -41.65
CA ARG A 308 22.78 3.33 -40.53
C ARG A 308 24.26 3.23 -40.90
N LYS A 309 24.59 2.80 -42.13
CA LYS A 309 25.96 2.86 -42.64
C LYS A 309 26.46 4.30 -42.69
N LYS A 310 25.67 5.23 -43.25
CA LYS A 310 26.04 6.65 -43.31
C LYS A 310 26.27 7.28 -41.93
N VAL A 311 25.42 6.97 -40.93
CA VAL A 311 25.58 7.44 -39.55
C VAL A 311 26.77 6.77 -38.81
N TRP A 312 27.19 5.59 -39.25
CA TRP A 312 28.41 4.93 -38.76
C TRP A 312 29.66 5.54 -39.39
N GLU A 313 29.64 5.79 -40.71
CA GLU A 313 30.69 6.50 -41.48
C GLU A 313 30.89 7.95 -41.01
N GLU A 314 29.84 8.65 -40.55
CA GLU A 314 29.94 9.99 -39.96
C GLU A 314 30.50 9.99 -38.53
N LYS A 315 30.61 8.83 -37.85
CA LYS A 315 30.97 8.76 -36.42
C LYS A 315 32.35 8.14 -36.14
N GLU A 316 32.95 7.41 -37.09
CA GLU A 316 34.37 7.03 -37.03
C GLU A 316 35.15 7.58 -38.24
N GLY A 317 35.82 8.71 -38.04
CA GLY A 317 36.75 9.28 -39.00
C GLY A 317 38.05 8.46 -39.12
N PRO A 318 38.59 8.21 -40.32
CA PRO A 318 39.67 7.24 -40.52
C PRO A 318 41.07 7.80 -40.28
N VAL A 319 41.88 7.10 -39.48
CA VAL A 319 43.31 7.39 -39.29
C VAL A 319 44.16 6.74 -40.40
N THR A 320 44.48 7.55 -41.42
CA THR A 320 45.66 7.52 -42.31
C THR A 320 46.16 6.22 -42.97
N LYS A 321 46.30 6.29 -44.31
CA LYS A 321 47.07 5.34 -45.14
C LYS A 321 48.58 5.62 -45.14
N LYS A 322 49.41 4.58 -44.94
CA LYS A 322 50.76 4.29 -45.52
C LYS A 322 51.12 2.85 -45.06
N GLN A 323 51.69 1.92 -45.85
CA GLN A 323 52.18 1.94 -47.23
C GLN A 323 52.19 0.50 -47.84
N LYS A 324 52.31 0.41 -49.17
CA LYS A 324 52.33 -0.79 -50.05
C LYS A 324 53.19 -2.02 -49.59
N LYS A 325 52.56 -3.21 -49.63
CA LYS A 325 52.82 -4.35 -50.55
C LYS A 325 54.29 -4.59 -51.03
N MET A 326 54.95 -5.70 -50.64
CA MET A 326 55.16 -6.92 -51.46
C MET A 326 56.25 -7.90 -50.94
N ALA A 327 55.97 -9.20 -51.16
CA ALA A 327 56.84 -10.34 -51.52
C ALA A 327 58.07 -10.75 -50.67
N ALA A 328 58.11 -12.05 -50.40
CA ALA A 328 59.21 -12.83 -49.84
C ALA A 328 60.40 -13.02 -50.81
N ALA A 329 61.60 -13.26 -50.27
CA ALA A 329 62.43 -14.46 -50.49
C ALA A 329 63.85 -14.30 -49.91
N ALA A 330 64.59 -15.42 -49.84
CA ALA A 330 66.01 -15.57 -49.48
C ALA A 330 66.37 -15.46 -47.98
N GLU A 331 66.76 -16.62 -47.46
CA GLU A 331 67.10 -16.96 -46.07
C GLU A 331 68.63 -16.91 -45.84
N GLU A 332 69.05 -17.38 -44.65
CA GLU A 332 70.30 -18.13 -44.46
C GLU A 332 71.60 -17.37 -44.17
N LYS A 333 71.65 -16.79 -42.95
CA LYS A 333 72.85 -16.93 -42.06
C LYS A 333 72.65 -16.64 -40.57
N ALA A 334 71.48 -16.20 -40.13
CA ALA A 334 71.19 -15.86 -38.73
C ALA A 334 70.41 -16.95 -37.94
N VAL A 335 70.07 -18.09 -38.55
CA VAL A 335 69.08 -19.05 -38.02
C VAL A 335 69.56 -19.81 -36.77
N LYS A 336 70.86 -20.14 -36.65
CA LYS A 336 71.35 -21.03 -35.57
C LYS A 336 71.60 -20.36 -34.20
N ALA A 337 71.71 -19.04 -34.13
CA ALA A 337 71.87 -18.31 -32.85
C ALA A 337 70.54 -17.79 -32.31
N LEU A 338 69.58 -17.50 -33.19
CA LEU A 338 68.28 -16.94 -32.81
C LEU A 338 67.29 -18.00 -32.30
N ALA A 339 67.38 -19.26 -32.77
CA ALA A 339 66.49 -20.33 -32.35
C ALA A 339 66.55 -20.64 -30.83
N ALA A 340 67.75 -20.84 -30.28
CA ALA A 340 67.92 -21.15 -28.85
C ALA A 340 67.57 -19.96 -27.91
N ALA A 341 67.67 -18.72 -28.41
CA ALA A 341 67.25 -17.52 -27.70
C ALA A 341 65.72 -17.29 -27.81
N ALA A 342 65.12 -17.66 -28.95
CA ALA A 342 63.67 -17.63 -29.15
C ALA A 342 62.97 -18.67 -28.26
N GLU A 343 63.45 -19.91 -28.21
CA GLU A 343 62.83 -21.01 -27.45
C GLU A 343 62.79 -20.73 -25.94
N ARG A 344 63.87 -20.19 -25.35
CA ARG A 344 63.87 -19.75 -23.94
C ARG A 344 62.90 -18.59 -23.70
N ARG A 345 62.88 -17.60 -24.60
CA ARG A 345 61.99 -16.44 -24.50
C ARG A 345 60.52 -16.81 -24.75
N GLU A 346 60.26 -17.87 -25.51
CA GLU A 346 58.93 -18.43 -25.77
C GLU A 346 58.42 -19.27 -24.59
N LEU A 347 59.30 -20.02 -23.91
CA LEU A 347 58.99 -20.68 -22.63
C LEU A 347 58.70 -19.65 -21.52
N GLU A 348 59.56 -18.64 -21.35
CA GLU A 348 59.33 -17.56 -20.39
C GLU A 348 58.06 -16.75 -20.72
N ALA A 349 57.79 -16.47 -22.00
CA ALA A 349 56.55 -15.82 -22.43
C ALA A 349 55.32 -16.70 -22.21
N ARG A 350 55.42 -18.02 -22.39
CA ARG A 350 54.34 -18.96 -22.04
C ARG A 350 54.08 -18.99 -20.54
N GLU A 351 55.11 -19.07 -19.70
CA GLU A 351 54.96 -19.10 -18.25
C GLU A 351 54.39 -17.77 -17.71
N GLN A 352 54.81 -16.63 -18.26
CA GLN A 352 54.22 -15.33 -17.95
C GLN A 352 52.77 -15.21 -18.45
N ALA A 353 52.47 -15.70 -19.67
CA ALA A 353 51.11 -15.72 -20.19
C ALA A 353 50.20 -16.61 -19.34
N GLU A 354 50.68 -17.75 -18.87
CA GLU A 354 49.95 -18.67 -18.00
C GLU A 354 49.70 -18.07 -16.61
N LYS A 355 50.70 -17.40 -16.00
CA LYS A 355 50.51 -16.65 -14.74
C LYS A 355 49.51 -15.50 -14.89
N VAL A 356 49.57 -14.74 -15.99
CA VAL A 356 48.58 -13.68 -16.30
C VAL A 356 47.19 -14.27 -16.55
N GLN A 357 47.10 -15.44 -17.18
CA GLN A 357 45.84 -16.13 -17.40
C GLN A 357 45.23 -16.65 -16.09
N GLN A 358 46.03 -17.25 -15.20
CA GLN A 358 45.59 -17.68 -13.87
C GLN A 358 45.17 -16.49 -12.99
N GLU A 359 45.90 -15.36 -13.00
CA GLU A 359 45.47 -14.14 -12.32
C GLU A 359 44.16 -13.59 -12.89
N LYS A 360 44.01 -13.59 -14.21
CA LYS A 360 42.79 -13.15 -14.89
C LYS A 360 41.62 -14.05 -14.53
N GLU A 361 41.82 -15.37 -14.51
CA GLU A 361 40.80 -16.36 -14.15
C GLU A 361 40.42 -16.31 -12.66
N GLN A 362 41.38 -16.03 -11.76
CA GLN A 362 41.08 -15.75 -10.35
C GLN A 362 40.31 -14.43 -10.18
N LYS A 363 40.72 -13.35 -10.88
CA LYS A 363 40.00 -12.07 -10.89
C LYS A 363 38.60 -12.23 -11.49
N GLU A 364 38.44 -13.06 -12.52
CA GLU A 364 37.15 -13.37 -13.15
C GLU A 364 36.28 -14.27 -12.28
N ARG A 365 36.84 -15.26 -11.56
CA ARG A 365 36.12 -16.03 -10.52
C ARG A 365 35.64 -15.14 -9.38
N LEU A 366 36.50 -14.25 -8.85
CA LEU A 366 36.12 -13.28 -7.82
C LEU A 366 35.09 -12.25 -8.33
N ALA A 367 35.18 -11.83 -9.59
CA ALA A 367 34.20 -10.98 -10.23
C ALA A 367 32.87 -11.72 -10.48
N ALA A 368 32.90 -12.99 -10.85
CA ALA A 368 31.73 -13.84 -11.04
C ALA A 368 31.05 -14.17 -9.70
N GLU A 369 31.80 -14.35 -8.61
CA GLU A 369 31.23 -14.50 -7.27
C GLU A 369 30.56 -13.19 -6.81
N LYS A 370 31.21 -12.04 -7.04
CA LYS A 370 30.61 -10.70 -6.80
C LYS A 370 29.40 -10.44 -7.70
N ALA A 371 29.37 -10.95 -8.93
CA ALA A 371 28.25 -10.80 -9.87
C ALA A 371 27.09 -11.79 -9.60
N LYS A 372 27.36 -12.95 -8.98
CA LYS A 372 26.32 -13.88 -8.48
C LYS A 372 25.49 -13.25 -7.37
N LYS A 373 26.11 -12.40 -6.53
CA LYS A 373 25.41 -11.54 -5.55
C LYS A 373 24.76 -10.36 -6.30
N LYS A 374 23.56 -10.59 -6.85
CA LYS A 374 22.72 -9.56 -7.50
C LYS A 374 22.67 -8.30 -6.61
N PRO A 375 22.88 -7.08 -7.13
CA PRO A 375 22.76 -5.87 -6.32
C PRO A 375 21.33 -5.73 -5.79
N ILE A 376 21.16 -5.90 -4.48
CA ILE A 376 19.88 -5.77 -3.79
C ILE A 376 19.44 -4.31 -3.87
N ARG A 377 18.29 -4.06 -4.50
CA ARG A 377 17.70 -2.71 -4.55
C ARG A 377 16.92 -2.48 -3.25
N TYR A 378 17.38 -1.53 -2.46
CA TYR A 378 16.69 -1.08 -1.26
C TYR A 378 15.65 0.02 -1.57
N PRO A 379 14.54 0.13 -0.81
CA PRO A 379 14.11 -0.81 0.23
C PRO A 379 13.72 -2.17 -0.35
N THR A 380 14.02 -3.23 0.39
CA THR A 380 13.69 -4.62 0.04
C THR A 380 12.88 -5.27 1.18
N GLU A 381 12.47 -6.52 1.01
CA GLU A 381 11.73 -7.21 2.07
C GLU A 381 12.60 -7.34 3.33
N ASP A 382 12.04 -7.00 4.49
CA ASP A 382 12.78 -6.74 5.73
C ASP A 382 13.60 -7.95 6.24
N LEU A 383 13.14 -9.18 6.00
CA LEU A 383 13.88 -10.40 6.34
C LEU A 383 14.89 -10.81 5.25
N ASP A 384 14.81 -10.28 4.02
CA ASP A 384 15.89 -10.41 3.02
C ASP A 384 17.08 -9.47 3.35
N VAL A 385 16.92 -8.56 4.31
CA VAL A 385 18.02 -7.71 4.79
C VAL A 385 18.89 -8.50 5.77
N VAL A 386 20.13 -8.76 5.36
CA VAL A 386 21.18 -9.39 6.17
C VAL A 386 22.14 -8.31 6.70
N ILE A 387 22.38 -8.30 8.02
CA ILE A 387 23.28 -7.32 8.67
C ILE A 387 24.74 -7.72 8.42
N GLY A 388 25.43 -6.98 7.56
CA GLY A 388 26.83 -7.18 7.23
C GLY A 388 27.80 -6.48 8.19
N ASP A 389 29.09 -6.82 8.13
CA ASP A 389 30.10 -6.29 9.07
C ASP A 389 30.40 -4.80 8.91
N ARG A 390 29.88 -4.17 7.84
CA ARG A 390 29.89 -2.71 7.66
C ARG A 390 28.78 -2.04 8.49
N GLU A 391 27.65 -2.70 8.68
CA GLU A 391 26.52 -2.19 9.47
C GLU A 391 26.76 -2.40 10.96
N LYS A 392 27.35 -3.54 11.36
CA LYS A 392 27.87 -3.76 12.72
C LYS A 392 28.88 -2.66 13.12
N ARG A 393 29.80 -2.29 12.22
CA ARG A 393 30.73 -1.16 12.40
C ARG A 393 30.08 0.23 12.36
N ALA A 394 28.87 0.36 11.81
CA ALA A 394 28.09 1.59 11.83
C ALA A 394 27.23 1.74 13.10
N GLY A 395 27.46 0.89 14.12
CA GLY A 395 26.73 0.93 15.40
C GLY A 395 25.38 0.21 15.39
N MET A 396 25.06 -0.55 14.33
CA MET A 396 23.79 -1.26 14.24
C MET A 396 23.77 -2.46 15.19
N LYS A 397 23.02 -2.33 16.30
CA LYS A 397 22.85 -3.40 17.30
C LYS A 397 22.18 -4.63 16.67
N LEU A 398 22.69 -5.83 16.97
CA LEU A 398 22.10 -7.09 16.49
C LEU A 398 20.86 -7.47 17.29
N LYS A 399 20.95 -7.39 18.62
CA LYS A 399 19.85 -7.66 19.56
C LYS A 399 18.99 -6.39 19.72
N ARG A 400 17.66 -6.55 19.66
CA ARG A 400 16.66 -5.54 20.00
C ARG A 400 16.68 -5.30 21.53
N PRO A 401 16.42 -4.08 22.03
CA PRO A 401 16.05 -3.91 23.44
C PRO A 401 14.81 -4.76 23.77
N VAL A 402 14.77 -5.31 24.98
CA VAL A 402 13.69 -6.20 25.42
C VAL A 402 12.52 -5.33 25.91
N PRO A 403 11.34 -5.34 25.26
CA PRO A 403 10.19 -4.61 25.77
C PRO A 403 9.70 -5.25 27.07
N SER A 404 9.37 -4.42 28.06
CA SER A 404 8.98 -4.88 29.39
C SER A 404 7.57 -5.46 29.38
N ARG A 405 7.44 -6.75 29.73
CA ARG A 405 6.17 -7.41 30.05
C ARG A 405 5.67 -7.03 31.44
N VAL A 406 6.57 -6.82 32.40
CA VAL A 406 6.24 -6.48 33.80
C VAL A 406 5.64 -5.08 33.92
N ALA A 407 6.05 -4.14 33.05
CA ALA A 407 5.49 -2.79 32.99
C ALA A 407 4.15 -2.72 32.22
N MET A 408 3.57 -3.85 31.80
CA MET A 408 2.16 -3.90 31.39
C MET A 408 1.25 -3.73 32.61
N PRO A 409 0.07 -3.09 32.47
CA PRO A 409 -0.86 -2.86 33.58
C PRO A 409 -1.14 -4.12 34.43
N PHE A 410 -1.36 -5.28 33.82
CA PHE A 410 -1.59 -6.55 34.52
C PHE A 410 -0.43 -7.55 34.39
N GLY A 411 0.79 -7.03 34.18
CA GLY A 411 2.00 -7.85 34.06
C GLY A 411 1.88 -8.90 32.95
N HIS A 412 2.05 -10.17 33.30
CA HIS A 412 2.08 -11.28 32.34
C HIS A 412 0.69 -11.77 31.86
N ASP A 413 -0.42 -11.29 32.44
CA ASP A 413 -1.76 -11.69 32.00
C ASP A 413 -2.13 -11.00 30.67
N SER A 414 -1.89 -11.68 29.56
CA SER A 414 -2.15 -11.13 28.22
C SER A 414 -3.65 -10.88 27.96
N ALA A 415 -4.55 -11.68 28.55
CA ALA A 415 -5.99 -11.58 28.29
C ALA A 415 -6.59 -10.37 29.02
N THR A 416 -6.27 -10.19 30.30
CA THR A 416 -6.70 -8.99 31.05
C THR A 416 -6.04 -7.73 30.50
N ASN A 417 -4.78 -7.78 30.07
CA ASN A 417 -4.13 -6.65 29.42
C ASN A 417 -4.82 -6.24 28.10
N GLU A 418 -5.19 -7.20 27.23
CA GLU A 418 -5.89 -6.89 25.97
C GLU A 418 -7.28 -6.28 26.24
N SER A 419 -8.05 -6.88 27.15
CA SER A 419 -9.36 -6.37 27.58
C SER A 419 -9.26 -4.97 28.19
N PHE A 420 -8.25 -4.71 29.04
CA PHE A 420 -7.99 -3.39 29.63
C PHE A 420 -7.61 -2.35 28.57
N LEU A 421 -6.71 -2.68 27.64
CA LEU A 421 -6.32 -1.78 26.55
C LEU A 421 -7.53 -1.42 25.69
N MET A 422 -8.39 -2.40 25.39
CA MET A 422 -9.63 -2.19 24.65
C MET A 422 -10.59 -1.26 25.39
N ALA A 423 -10.89 -1.53 26.66
CA ALA A 423 -11.80 -0.73 27.47
C ALA A 423 -11.29 0.71 27.69
N TRP A 424 -10.02 0.87 28.07
CA TRP A 424 -9.41 2.20 28.23
C TRP A 424 -9.44 3.00 26.92
N ASN A 425 -9.03 2.37 25.81
CA ASN A 425 -9.02 3.04 24.51
C ASN A 425 -10.45 3.41 24.07
N PHE A 426 -11.45 2.56 24.28
CA PHE A 426 -12.84 2.87 24.00
C PHE A 426 -13.33 4.11 24.76
N LEU A 427 -13.12 4.14 26.09
CA LEU A 427 -13.55 5.25 26.96
C LEU A 427 -12.87 6.58 26.59
N VAL A 428 -11.57 6.56 26.30
CA VAL A 428 -10.82 7.76 25.91
C VAL A 428 -11.16 8.22 24.49
N VAL A 429 -11.35 7.29 23.55
CA VAL A 429 -11.69 7.62 22.16
C VAL A 429 -13.11 8.19 22.07
N TYR A 430 -14.10 7.51 22.67
CA TYR A 430 -15.51 7.90 22.65
C TYR A 430 -15.92 8.81 23.82
N GLY A 431 -14.97 9.39 24.55
CA GLY A 431 -15.26 10.33 25.65
C GLY A 431 -15.99 11.61 25.23
N GLN A 432 -16.10 11.92 23.93
CA GLN A 432 -16.99 12.99 23.45
C GLN A 432 -18.47 12.56 23.48
N PRO A 433 -18.94 11.54 22.73
CA PRO A 433 -20.32 11.07 22.79
C PRO A 433 -20.73 10.48 24.16
N LEU A 434 -19.78 10.00 24.97
CA LEU A 434 -20.03 9.52 26.34
C LEU A 434 -20.06 10.64 27.41
N HIS A 435 -19.82 11.90 27.04
CA HIS A 435 -19.70 13.03 27.99
C HIS A 435 -18.66 12.79 29.10
N LEU A 436 -17.55 12.16 28.75
CA LEU A 436 -16.50 11.72 29.67
C LEU A 436 -15.20 12.51 29.44
N SER A 437 -14.65 13.06 30.51
CA SER A 437 -13.36 13.77 30.46
C SER A 437 -12.22 12.79 30.21
N SER A 438 -11.18 13.21 29.50
CA SER A 438 -9.99 12.38 29.30
C SER A 438 -9.27 12.12 30.62
N PHE A 439 -8.73 10.92 30.79
CA PHE A 439 -7.84 10.49 31.86
C PHE A 439 -6.70 9.66 31.26
N THR A 440 -5.61 9.56 32.00
CA THR A 440 -4.45 8.74 31.64
C THR A 440 -4.71 7.26 31.89
N MET A 441 -3.90 6.40 31.27
CA MET A 441 -3.91 4.97 31.51
C MET A 441 -3.54 4.63 32.95
N ASP A 442 -2.57 5.35 33.54
CA ASP A 442 -2.11 5.13 34.91
C ASP A 442 -3.20 5.49 35.96
N GLU A 443 -4.05 6.49 35.68
CA GLU A 443 -5.20 6.82 36.54
C GLU A 443 -6.29 5.74 36.48
N PHE A 444 -6.61 5.23 35.29
CA PHE A 444 -7.60 4.16 35.13
C PHE A 444 -7.11 2.83 35.70
N GLU A 445 -5.82 2.53 35.51
CA GLU A 445 -5.13 1.38 36.10
C GLU A 445 -5.16 1.41 37.65
N ALA A 446 -4.96 2.58 38.26
CA ALA A 446 -5.06 2.76 39.71
C ALA A 446 -6.52 2.66 40.20
N ALA A 447 -7.47 3.29 39.50
CA ALA A 447 -8.89 3.22 39.84
C ALA A 447 -9.43 1.78 39.84
N LEU A 448 -9.05 0.95 38.87
CA LEU A 448 -9.45 -0.46 38.83
C LEU A 448 -8.85 -1.31 39.96
N ARG A 449 -7.78 -0.85 40.61
CA ARG A 449 -7.19 -1.48 41.80
C ARG A 449 -7.71 -0.92 43.13
N HIS A 450 -8.57 0.11 43.11
CA HIS A 450 -9.15 0.69 44.32
C HIS A 450 -10.02 -0.32 45.06
N THR A 451 -9.68 -0.64 46.31
CA THR A 451 -10.37 -1.68 47.11
C THR A 451 -11.14 -1.11 48.30
N ALA A 452 -11.00 0.19 48.59
CA ALA A 452 -11.77 0.84 49.64
C ALA A 452 -13.20 1.16 49.16
N VAL A 453 -14.19 0.93 50.02
CA VAL A 453 -15.57 1.40 49.79
C VAL A 453 -15.67 2.90 50.06
N GLU A 454 -15.01 3.38 51.12
CA GLU A 454 -14.87 4.79 51.46
C GLU A 454 -13.38 5.19 51.54
N PRO A 455 -12.95 6.29 50.90
CA PRO A 455 -13.71 7.14 49.97
C PRO A 455 -14.00 6.43 48.63
N ALA A 456 -15.20 6.65 48.09
CA ALA A 456 -15.63 6.07 46.81
C ALA A 456 -14.86 6.65 45.61
N CYS A 457 -14.65 5.84 44.57
CA CYS A 457 -13.84 6.23 43.41
C CYS A 457 -14.68 6.95 42.33
N SER A 458 -14.59 8.29 42.29
CA SER A 458 -15.29 9.15 41.32
C SER A 458 -15.10 8.73 39.86
N LEU A 459 -13.88 8.32 39.47
CA LEU A 459 -13.58 7.87 38.11
C LEU A 459 -14.35 6.59 37.72
N LEU A 460 -14.45 5.60 38.61
CA LEU A 460 -15.22 4.39 38.34
C LEU A 460 -16.72 4.69 38.26
N ALA A 461 -17.23 5.49 39.18
CA ALA A 461 -18.64 5.88 39.21
C ALA A 461 -19.07 6.63 37.92
N GLU A 462 -18.26 7.59 37.46
CA GLU A 462 -18.51 8.29 36.19
C GLU A 462 -18.40 7.38 34.96
N VAL A 463 -17.41 6.48 34.91
CA VAL A 463 -17.24 5.52 33.80
C VAL A 463 -18.46 4.59 33.70
N HIS A 464 -18.88 3.98 34.79
CA HIS A 464 -20.02 3.07 34.75
C HIS A 464 -21.34 3.81 34.54
N ALA A 465 -21.56 4.96 35.19
CA ALA A 465 -22.78 5.74 34.97
C ALA A 465 -22.92 6.20 33.50
N THR A 466 -21.84 6.67 32.86
CA THR A 466 -21.87 7.08 31.45
C THR A 466 -22.11 5.91 30.49
N LEU A 467 -21.53 4.73 30.76
CA LEU A 467 -21.83 3.50 30.03
C LEU A 467 -23.29 3.06 30.25
N ILE A 468 -23.79 3.03 31.49
CA ILE A 468 -25.18 2.69 31.82
C ILE A 468 -26.16 3.61 31.07
N TYR A 469 -25.93 4.93 31.06
CA TYR A 469 -26.76 5.87 30.31
C TYR A 469 -26.75 5.61 28.80
N ASN A 470 -25.61 5.19 28.25
CA ASN A 470 -25.49 4.83 26.84
C ASN A 470 -26.25 3.52 26.52
N LEU A 471 -26.11 2.51 27.36
CA LEU A 471 -26.71 1.18 27.20
C LEU A 471 -28.25 1.19 27.29
N ARG A 472 -28.86 2.17 27.97
CA ARG A 472 -30.32 2.43 27.90
C ARG A 472 -30.86 2.62 26.49
N THR A 473 -30.00 2.95 25.51
CA THR A 473 -30.37 3.13 24.10
C THR A 473 -30.11 1.89 23.24
N VAL A 474 -29.48 0.86 23.79
CA VAL A 474 -29.17 -0.42 23.13
C VAL A 474 -30.34 -1.39 23.39
N PRO A 475 -30.86 -2.13 22.39
CA PRO A 475 -31.89 -3.13 22.62
C PRO A 475 -31.43 -4.23 23.59
N PHE A 476 -32.34 -4.70 24.45
CA PHE A 476 -32.07 -5.76 25.42
C PHE A 476 -33.29 -6.66 25.64
N GLN A 477 -33.06 -7.83 26.25
CA GLN A 477 -34.10 -8.78 26.64
C GLN A 477 -34.16 -8.81 28.17
N ARG A 478 -35.28 -8.38 28.74
CA ARG A 478 -35.43 -8.35 30.21
C ARG A 478 -35.15 -9.73 30.81
N HIS A 479 -34.33 -9.74 31.87
CA HIS A 479 -33.88 -10.95 32.56
C HIS A 479 -33.07 -11.95 31.70
N SER A 480 -32.43 -11.52 30.60
CA SER A 480 -31.59 -12.37 29.74
C SER A 480 -30.57 -13.22 30.52
N ALA A 481 -29.97 -12.65 31.57
CA ALA A 481 -29.01 -13.38 32.40
C ALA A 481 -29.68 -14.51 33.20
N VAL A 482 -30.87 -14.27 33.75
CA VAL A 482 -31.63 -15.26 34.52
C VAL A 482 -32.09 -16.40 33.63
N LEU A 483 -32.58 -16.09 32.43
CA LEU A 483 -32.97 -17.11 31.43
C LEU A 483 -31.77 -17.98 31.06
N SER A 484 -30.64 -17.37 30.70
CA SER A 484 -29.42 -18.11 30.32
C SER A 484 -28.83 -18.93 31.48
N LEU A 485 -28.97 -18.49 32.74
CA LEU A 485 -28.57 -19.25 33.93
C LEU A 485 -29.47 -20.47 34.17
N LEU A 486 -30.78 -20.37 33.91
CA LEU A 486 -31.73 -21.47 34.05
C LEU A 486 -31.58 -22.47 32.90
N GLU A 487 -31.44 -22.01 31.66
CA GLU A 487 -31.18 -22.86 30.48
C GLU A 487 -29.92 -23.73 30.69
N ALA A 488 -28.82 -23.13 31.16
CA ALA A 488 -27.60 -23.88 31.47
C ALA A 488 -27.74 -24.88 32.64
N LYS A 489 -28.67 -24.64 33.58
CA LYS A 489 -28.99 -25.56 34.68
C LYS A 489 -29.81 -26.76 34.17
N ASP A 490 -30.76 -26.50 33.26
CA ASP A 490 -31.59 -27.53 32.63
C ASP A 490 -30.74 -28.40 31.68
N GLU A 491 -29.81 -27.81 30.93
CA GLU A 491 -28.82 -28.54 30.10
C GLU A 491 -27.89 -29.45 30.94
N ALA A 492 -27.65 -29.10 32.21
CA ALA A 492 -26.87 -29.88 33.16
C ALA A 492 -27.70 -30.98 33.89
N ASP A 493 -28.83 -31.40 33.31
CA ASP A 493 -29.78 -32.39 33.90
C ASP A 493 -30.28 -31.97 35.30
N GLY A 494 -30.41 -30.65 35.52
CA GLY A 494 -30.81 -30.06 36.79
C GLY A 494 -29.72 -30.07 37.88
N HIS A 495 -28.48 -30.45 37.56
CA HIS A 495 -27.37 -30.46 38.51
C HIS A 495 -26.89 -29.04 38.86
N ASP A 496 -27.39 -28.50 39.98
CA ASP A 496 -27.00 -27.18 40.49
C ASP A 496 -25.62 -27.24 41.18
N ASP A 497 -24.55 -27.29 40.37
CA ASP A 497 -23.16 -27.21 40.85
C ASP A 497 -22.92 -25.91 41.63
N MET A 498 -22.32 -26.00 42.81
CA MET A 498 -22.24 -24.91 43.81
C MET A 498 -21.05 -23.96 43.53
N LEU A 499 -21.14 -23.16 42.47
CA LEU A 499 -20.09 -22.20 42.11
C LEU A 499 -19.91 -21.15 43.22
N LEU A 500 -18.68 -21.10 43.78
CA LEU A 500 -18.32 -20.27 44.96
C LEU A 500 -19.22 -20.49 46.19
N GLY A 501 -19.91 -21.64 46.29
CA GLY A 501 -20.85 -21.93 47.38
C GLY A 501 -22.29 -21.43 47.16
N VAL A 502 -22.60 -20.88 45.98
CA VAL A 502 -23.94 -20.35 45.66
C VAL A 502 -24.59 -21.11 44.52
N SER A 503 -25.79 -21.65 44.78
CA SER A 503 -26.65 -22.32 43.81
C SER A 503 -27.28 -21.33 42.81
N VAL A 504 -27.64 -21.79 41.61
CA VAL A 504 -28.35 -20.98 40.60
C VAL A 504 -29.68 -20.45 41.16
N ASP A 505 -30.41 -21.25 41.96
CA ASP A 505 -31.67 -20.83 42.58
C ASP A 505 -31.44 -19.73 43.63
N GLN A 506 -30.36 -19.83 44.42
CA GLN A 506 -29.97 -18.80 45.38
C GLN A 506 -29.56 -17.50 44.67
N LEU A 507 -28.77 -17.60 43.60
CA LEU A 507 -28.31 -16.45 42.82
C LEU A 507 -29.49 -15.73 42.14
N THR A 508 -30.38 -16.47 41.48
CA THR A 508 -31.56 -15.91 40.80
C THR A 508 -32.54 -15.28 41.80
N THR A 509 -32.68 -15.85 43.00
CA THR A 509 -33.43 -15.23 44.11
C THR A 509 -32.80 -13.91 44.55
N ALA A 510 -31.48 -13.85 44.77
CA ALA A 510 -30.80 -12.60 45.14
C ALA A 510 -30.87 -11.53 44.04
N MET A 511 -30.89 -11.94 42.77
CA MET A 511 -31.10 -11.04 41.62
C MET A 511 -32.53 -10.51 41.48
N ALA A 512 -33.53 -11.07 42.18
CA ALA A 512 -34.93 -10.68 42.01
C ALA A 512 -35.16 -9.22 42.39
N ASP A 513 -34.63 -8.78 43.54
CA ASP A 513 -34.90 -7.46 44.12
C ASP A 513 -33.92 -6.35 43.67
N ILE A 514 -32.78 -6.72 43.09
CA ILE A 514 -31.69 -5.80 42.75
C ILE A 514 -31.71 -5.39 41.26
N GLY A 515 -31.37 -4.13 40.99
CA GLY A 515 -31.21 -3.58 39.63
C GLY A 515 -32.52 -3.42 38.83
N ASN A 516 -33.68 -3.50 39.48
CA ASN A 516 -34.97 -3.36 38.81
C ASN A 516 -35.21 -1.93 38.32
N ASN A 517 -35.69 -1.78 37.07
CA ASN A 517 -35.91 -0.48 36.40
C ASN A 517 -34.65 0.41 36.31
N TRP A 518 -33.46 -0.19 36.21
CA TRP A 518 -32.17 0.52 36.07
C TRP A 518 -32.15 1.52 34.90
N GLU A 519 -32.96 1.31 33.86
CA GLU A 519 -33.10 2.22 32.73
C GLU A 519 -33.71 3.58 33.11
N ARG A 520 -34.36 3.65 34.27
CA ARG A 520 -34.96 4.87 34.84
C ARG A 520 -34.19 5.47 36.01
N ALA A 521 -33.16 4.78 36.53
CA ALA A 521 -32.40 5.25 37.69
C ALA A 521 -31.74 6.62 37.43
N PRO A 522 -31.90 7.62 38.32
CA PRO A 522 -31.31 8.95 38.15
C PRO A 522 -29.89 9.00 38.73
N LEU A 523 -28.88 8.58 37.97
CA LEU A 523 -27.47 8.62 38.38
C LEU A 523 -26.90 10.06 38.27
N ARG A 524 -27.30 10.96 39.18
CA ARG A 524 -26.95 12.40 39.11
C ARG A 524 -25.47 12.63 39.44
N HIS A 525 -24.80 13.48 38.66
CA HIS A 525 -23.40 13.86 38.91
C HIS A 525 -23.21 14.57 40.27
N ILE A 526 -24.17 15.42 40.65
CA ILE A 526 -24.15 16.19 41.92
C ILE A 526 -24.21 15.26 43.15
N GLU A 527 -24.86 14.10 43.02
CA GLU A 527 -25.01 13.08 44.06
C GLU A 527 -23.90 12.01 43.97
N GLY A 528 -22.79 12.29 43.26
CA GLY A 528 -21.67 11.36 43.13
C GLY A 528 -21.98 10.09 42.30
N ARG A 529 -23.07 10.10 41.53
CA ARG A 529 -23.65 8.93 40.82
C ARG A 529 -24.17 7.82 41.73
N ASP A 530 -24.66 8.16 42.92
CA ASP A 530 -25.27 7.20 43.86
C ASP A 530 -26.23 6.20 43.18
N GLY A 531 -26.16 4.93 43.60
CA GLY A 531 -26.92 3.82 43.01
C GLY A 531 -26.46 3.30 41.65
N TRP A 532 -25.22 3.60 41.23
CA TRP A 532 -24.69 3.09 39.95
C TRP A 532 -24.33 1.60 40.01
N GLU A 533 -23.96 1.07 41.18
CA GLU A 533 -23.62 -0.34 41.38
C GLU A 533 -24.85 -1.26 41.24
N GLU A 534 -26.00 -0.88 41.79
CA GLU A 534 -27.27 -1.59 41.58
C GLU A 534 -27.73 -1.48 40.13
N SER A 535 -27.53 -0.30 39.52
CA SER A 535 -27.85 -0.06 38.10
C SER A 535 -26.96 -0.89 37.16
N LEU A 536 -25.70 -1.15 37.55
CA LEU A 536 -24.80 -2.06 36.85
C LEU A 536 -25.33 -3.50 36.90
N VAL A 537 -25.74 -3.99 38.07
CA VAL A 537 -26.35 -5.34 38.19
C VAL A 537 -27.61 -5.45 37.33
N GLY A 538 -28.45 -4.41 37.31
CA GLY A 538 -29.62 -4.35 36.40
C GLY A 538 -29.24 -4.43 34.93
N CYS A 539 -28.20 -3.69 34.52
CA CYS A 539 -27.68 -3.73 33.15
C CYS A 539 -27.12 -5.13 32.77
N LEU A 540 -26.36 -5.78 33.65
CA LEU A 540 -25.88 -7.15 33.45
C LEU A 540 -27.06 -8.13 33.35
N LYS A 541 -28.07 -8.01 34.23
CA LYS A 541 -29.27 -8.86 34.28
C LYS A 541 -30.09 -8.86 32.98
N ASP A 542 -30.09 -7.74 32.24
CA ASP A 542 -30.86 -7.54 31.02
C ASP A 542 -30.06 -7.70 29.70
N HIS A 543 -28.73 -7.50 29.72
CA HIS A 543 -27.90 -7.60 28.50
C HIS A 543 -27.00 -8.85 28.44
N ALA A 544 -26.63 -9.45 29.57
CA ALA A 544 -25.65 -10.54 29.61
C ALA A 544 -26.29 -11.93 29.49
N ASN A 545 -25.57 -12.84 28.85
CA ASN A 545 -25.87 -14.27 28.74
C ASN A 545 -24.55 -15.05 28.62
N TYR A 546 -24.58 -16.38 28.65
CA TYR A 546 -23.35 -17.19 28.56
C TYR A 546 -22.61 -17.07 27.21
N GLU A 547 -23.29 -16.73 26.10
CA GLU A 547 -22.65 -16.54 24.79
C GLU A 547 -21.79 -15.26 24.76
N ASN A 548 -22.30 -14.16 25.31
CA ASN A 548 -21.68 -12.84 25.23
C ASN A 548 -20.85 -12.47 26.48
N PHE A 549 -21.05 -13.17 27.61
CA PHE A 549 -20.37 -12.92 28.87
C PHE A 549 -20.17 -14.23 29.66
N PRO A 550 -19.19 -15.08 29.29
CA PRO A 550 -19.02 -16.42 29.89
C PRO A 550 -18.81 -16.44 31.41
N GLN A 551 -18.24 -15.37 32.00
CA GLN A 551 -18.04 -15.23 33.45
C GLN A 551 -19.30 -14.72 34.21
N LEU A 552 -20.48 -14.71 33.56
CA LEU A 552 -21.75 -14.22 34.10
C LEU A 552 -22.03 -14.68 35.54
N ARG A 553 -22.05 -16.00 35.75
CA ARG A 553 -22.37 -16.60 37.05
C ARG A 553 -21.36 -16.20 38.12
N GLU A 554 -20.07 -16.29 37.81
CA GLU A 554 -18.98 -15.96 38.74
C GLU A 554 -19.05 -14.50 39.20
N ILE A 555 -19.21 -13.56 38.26
CA ILE A 555 -19.20 -12.13 38.54
C ILE A 555 -20.46 -11.69 39.28
N LEU A 556 -21.65 -12.19 38.90
CA LEU A 556 -22.88 -11.91 39.63
C LEU A 556 -22.85 -12.48 41.05
N THR A 557 -22.32 -13.69 41.25
CA THR A 557 -22.14 -14.26 42.60
C THR A 557 -21.20 -13.39 43.46
N LYS A 558 -20.06 -12.94 42.92
CA LYS A 558 -19.14 -12.05 43.64
C LYS A 558 -19.76 -10.69 44.01
N LEU A 559 -20.62 -10.14 43.13
CA LEU A 559 -21.34 -8.87 43.33
C LEU A 559 -22.50 -8.95 44.33
N LEU A 560 -23.15 -10.11 44.45
CA LEU A 560 -24.37 -10.28 45.23
C LEU A 560 -24.17 -11.05 46.54
N PHE A 561 -23.02 -11.70 46.74
CA PHE A 561 -22.73 -12.47 47.94
C PHE A 561 -21.38 -12.07 48.56
N ALA A 562 -21.39 -12.01 49.89
CA ALA A 562 -20.24 -11.83 50.75
C ALA A 562 -19.76 -13.18 51.32
N PRO A 563 -18.46 -13.30 51.66
CA PRO A 563 -17.98 -14.41 52.46
C PRO A 563 -18.66 -14.41 53.83
N GLU A 564 -18.80 -15.58 54.46
CA GLU A 564 -19.25 -15.63 55.85
C GLU A 564 -18.30 -14.82 56.75
N PRO A 565 -18.84 -14.01 57.69
CA PRO A 565 -18.00 -13.37 58.68
C PRO A 565 -17.32 -14.45 59.51
N ALA A 566 -15.99 -14.41 59.61
CA ALA A 566 -15.23 -15.34 60.43
C ALA A 566 -15.73 -15.24 61.88
N THR A 567 -16.51 -16.22 62.31
CA THR A 567 -16.93 -16.34 63.70
C THR A 567 -15.70 -16.56 64.55
N GLU A 568 -15.56 -15.79 65.64
CA GLU A 568 -14.51 -15.98 66.64
C GLU A 568 -14.69 -17.36 67.30
N THR A 569 -14.10 -18.37 66.67
CA THR A 569 -14.18 -19.75 67.11
C THR A 569 -13.29 -19.89 68.33
N SER A 570 -13.97 -19.93 69.48
CA SER A 570 -13.41 -20.19 70.79
C SER A 570 -12.38 -21.32 70.75
N THR A 571 -11.26 -21.09 71.45
CA THR A 571 -10.11 -21.98 71.58
C THR A 571 -10.46 -23.47 71.62
N SER A 572 -10.09 -24.21 70.58
CA SER A 572 -9.73 -25.63 70.71
C SER A 572 -8.67 -26.01 69.68
N SER A 573 -7.74 -26.86 70.10
CA SER A 573 -6.43 -27.02 69.46
C SER A 573 -6.34 -28.26 68.56
N SER A 574 -6.05 -28.07 67.27
CA SER A 574 -5.39 -29.09 66.43
C SER A 574 -4.64 -28.43 65.26
N SER A 575 -3.33 -28.23 65.44
CA SER A 575 -2.46 -27.65 64.43
C SER A 575 -2.03 -28.68 63.38
N SER A 576 -2.36 -28.45 62.11
CA SER A 576 -1.72 -29.08 60.95
C SER A 576 -1.61 -28.06 59.81
N PRO A 577 -0.39 -27.65 59.39
CA PRO A 577 -0.21 -26.67 58.32
C PRO A 577 -0.32 -27.36 56.96
N SER A 578 -1.54 -27.54 56.46
CA SER A 578 -1.77 -27.97 55.07
C SER A 578 -1.79 -26.77 54.12
N SER A 579 -1.13 -26.94 52.98
CA SER A 579 -0.97 -25.95 51.91
C SER A 579 -2.27 -25.56 51.20
N SER A 580 -2.25 -24.34 50.64
CA SER A 580 -3.27 -23.69 49.79
C SER A 580 -4.52 -23.20 50.53
N PRO A 581 -4.88 -21.90 50.42
CA PRO A 581 -6.18 -21.43 50.92
C PRO A 581 -7.30 -22.07 50.11
N ALA A 582 -8.28 -22.65 50.80
CA ALA A 582 -9.51 -23.12 50.16
C ALA A 582 -10.22 -21.95 49.45
N PRO A 583 -10.92 -22.18 48.32
CA PRO A 583 -11.70 -21.14 47.68
C PRO A 583 -12.72 -20.58 48.68
N VAL A 584 -12.73 -19.25 48.81
CA VAL A 584 -13.59 -18.55 49.77
C VAL A 584 -15.05 -18.72 49.33
N ALA A 585 -15.81 -19.51 50.09
CA ALA A 585 -17.24 -19.64 49.89
C ALA A 585 -17.94 -18.30 50.17
N LEU A 586 -18.76 -17.87 49.22
CA LEU A 586 -19.67 -16.75 49.35
C LEU A 586 -21.03 -17.32 49.70
N ALA A 587 -21.64 -16.89 50.81
CA ALA A 587 -22.88 -17.50 51.32
C ALA A 587 -23.90 -16.47 51.83
N VAL A 588 -23.45 -15.24 52.12
CA VAL A 588 -24.30 -14.19 52.72
C VAL A 588 -24.72 -13.19 51.64
N PRO A 589 -26.02 -13.03 51.31
CA PRO A 589 -26.47 -12.00 50.39
C PRO A 589 -26.03 -10.59 50.82
N SER A 590 -25.58 -9.77 49.88
CA SER A 590 -24.94 -8.48 50.12
C SER A 590 -25.27 -7.45 49.03
N GLN A 591 -25.12 -6.17 49.33
CA GLN A 591 -25.41 -5.08 48.39
C GLN A 591 -24.26 -4.86 47.39
N PRO A 592 -24.53 -4.59 46.10
CA PRO A 592 -23.49 -4.38 45.08
C PRO A 592 -22.48 -3.28 45.43
N SER A 593 -22.93 -2.18 46.05
CA SER A 593 -22.10 -1.07 46.53
C SER A 593 -20.96 -1.49 47.46
N LEU A 594 -21.19 -2.49 48.32
CA LEU A 594 -20.18 -3.06 49.23
C LEU A 594 -19.29 -4.12 48.57
N ARG A 595 -19.74 -4.71 47.45
CA ARG A 595 -19.11 -5.86 46.81
C ARG A 595 -18.31 -5.51 45.56
N TYR A 596 -18.65 -4.44 44.85
CA TYR A 596 -17.92 -4.01 43.65
C TYR A 596 -16.43 -3.78 43.95
N TYR A 597 -16.10 -3.09 45.04
CA TYR A 597 -14.72 -2.84 45.46
C TYR A 597 -13.99 -4.09 45.99
N ALA A 598 -14.70 -5.18 46.26
CA ALA A 598 -14.12 -6.48 46.57
C ALA A 598 -13.84 -7.35 45.33
N LEU A 599 -14.35 -6.99 44.14
CA LEU A 599 -14.01 -7.65 42.88
C LEU A 599 -12.52 -7.50 42.58
N SER A 600 -11.92 -8.52 41.99
CA SER A 600 -10.56 -8.43 41.46
C SER A 600 -10.51 -7.40 40.32
N ALA A 601 -9.35 -6.79 40.11
CA ALA A 601 -9.20 -5.82 39.02
C ALA A 601 -9.43 -6.47 37.62
N ALA A 602 -9.17 -7.78 37.48
CA ALA A 602 -9.49 -8.54 36.27
C ALA A 602 -11.01 -8.67 36.06
N ASP A 603 -11.78 -9.05 37.09
CA ASP A 603 -13.26 -9.13 37.02
C ASP A 603 -13.87 -7.78 36.57
N ARG A 604 -13.37 -6.68 37.13
CA ARG A 604 -13.82 -5.32 36.76
C ARG A 604 -13.48 -4.96 35.32
N VAL A 605 -12.31 -5.37 34.84
CA VAL A 605 -11.94 -5.23 33.42
C VAL A 605 -12.90 -6.05 32.56
N THR A 606 -13.22 -7.30 32.89
CA THR A 606 -14.19 -8.12 32.14
C THR A 606 -15.56 -7.43 32.06
N VAL A 607 -16.08 -6.90 33.17
CA VAL A 607 -17.34 -6.13 33.21
C VAL A 607 -17.29 -4.91 32.29
N LEU A 608 -16.23 -4.10 32.39
CA LEU A 608 -16.10 -2.89 31.56
C LEU A 608 -15.91 -3.20 30.09
N THR A 609 -15.15 -4.25 29.75
CA THR A 609 -14.97 -4.74 28.39
C THR A 609 -16.30 -5.19 27.78
N PHE A 610 -17.11 -5.93 28.53
CA PHE A 610 -18.48 -6.28 28.13
C PHE A 610 -19.35 -5.04 27.86
N MET A 611 -19.40 -4.09 28.80
CA MET A 611 -20.17 -2.86 28.64
C MET A 611 -19.71 -2.01 27.45
N CYS A 612 -18.40 -1.92 27.20
CA CYS A 612 -17.84 -1.19 26.05
C CYS A 612 -18.21 -1.88 24.72
N ASN A 613 -18.16 -3.22 24.67
CA ASN A 613 -18.54 -4.01 23.51
C ASN A 613 -20.03 -3.92 23.18
N LEU A 614 -20.90 -3.71 24.17
CA LEU A 614 -22.30 -3.37 23.91
C LEU A 614 -22.47 -1.90 23.48
N ALA A 615 -21.80 -0.98 24.17
CA ALA A 615 -21.94 0.47 23.95
C ALA A 615 -21.52 0.91 22.52
N ILE A 616 -20.61 0.19 21.85
CA ILE A 616 -20.24 0.45 20.45
C ILE A 616 -21.46 0.40 19.50
N SER A 617 -22.48 -0.41 19.82
CA SER A 617 -23.71 -0.55 19.04
C SER A 617 -24.73 0.58 19.27
N SER A 618 -24.44 1.49 20.20
CA SER A 618 -25.34 2.58 20.55
C SER A 618 -25.44 3.62 19.43
N LYS A 619 -26.64 4.21 19.29
CA LYS A 619 -26.90 5.26 18.31
C LYS A 619 -25.97 6.48 18.50
N ALA A 620 -25.61 6.81 19.74
CA ALA A 620 -24.73 7.94 20.04
C ALA A 620 -23.31 7.75 19.49
N ILE A 621 -22.76 6.53 19.56
CA ILE A 621 -21.43 6.23 19.03
C ILE A 621 -21.46 6.09 17.52
N HIS A 622 -22.46 5.41 16.94
CA HIS A 622 -22.62 5.34 15.48
C HIS A 622 -22.70 6.71 14.81
N VAL A 623 -23.52 7.64 15.32
CA VAL A 623 -23.60 9.02 14.80
C VAL A 623 -22.27 9.77 14.93
N HIS A 624 -21.52 9.54 16.01
CA HIS A 624 -20.19 10.14 16.16
C HIS A 624 -19.15 9.55 15.19
N MET A 625 -19.22 8.24 14.90
CA MET A 625 -18.36 7.58 13.90
C MET A 625 -18.64 8.11 12.49
N GLU A 626 -19.92 8.21 12.10
CA GLU A 626 -20.34 8.80 10.81
C GLU A 626 -19.79 10.23 10.65
N TRP A 627 -19.99 11.08 11.67
CA TRP A 627 -19.43 12.42 11.70
C TRP A 627 -17.89 12.43 11.57
N CYS A 628 -17.18 11.50 12.23
CA CYS A 628 -15.74 11.37 12.09
C CYS A 628 -15.32 10.98 10.65
N GLU A 629 -16.07 10.12 9.96
CA GLU A 629 -15.80 9.75 8.56
C GLU A 629 -16.01 10.91 7.57
N GLU A 630 -17.03 11.73 7.81
CA GLU A 630 -17.26 12.98 7.06
C GLU A 630 -16.10 13.96 7.25
N GLN A 631 -15.70 14.23 8.51
CA GLN A 631 -14.59 15.11 8.83
C GLN A 631 -13.25 14.59 8.26
N LEU A 632 -12.98 13.28 8.33
CA LEU A 632 -11.82 12.67 7.69
C LEU A 632 -11.82 12.88 6.17
N THR A 633 -12.99 12.91 5.53
CA THR A 633 -13.13 13.18 4.10
C THR A 633 -12.92 14.65 3.76
N ALA A 634 -13.35 15.58 4.63
CA ALA A 634 -13.01 16.99 4.54
C ALA A 634 -11.50 17.24 4.69
N LEU A 635 -10.87 16.69 5.74
CA LEU A 635 -9.43 16.82 5.99
C LEU A 635 -8.57 16.20 4.87
N ARG A 636 -9.03 15.16 4.18
CA ARG A 636 -8.35 14.63 2.98
C ARG A 636 -8.33 15.67 1.85
N LYS A 637 -9.43 16.37 1.60
CA LYS A 637 -9.52 17.44 0.59
C LYS A 637 -8.64 18.62 0.99
N GLU A 638 -8.72 19.08 2.23
CA GLU A 638 -7.88 20.16 2.75
C GLU A 638 -6.38 19.81 2.68
N LYS A 639 -6.00 18.58 3.04
CA LYS A 639 -4.62 18.11 2.93
C LYS A 639 -4.11 18.14 1.49
N ILE A 640 -4.93 17.74 0.52
CA ILE A 640 -4.55 17.79 -0.90
C ILE A 640 -4.36 19.25 -1.34
N GLU A 641 -5.26 20.14 -0.92
CA GLU A 641 -5.18 21.57 -1.25
C GLU A 641 -3.93 22.24 -0.64
N VAL A 642 -3.68 22.05 0.66
CA VAL A 642 -2.50 22.60 1.35
C VAL A 642 -1.20 22.07 0.73
N ASN A 643 -1.14 20.80 0.32
CA ASN A 643 0.04 20.27 -0.38
C ASN A 643 0.17 20.82 -1.81
N ARG A 644 -0.94 21.14 -2.50
CA ARG A 644 -0.93 21.80 -3.80
C ARG A 644 -0.35 23.21 -3.69
N THR A 645 -0.84 24.02 -2.76
CA THR A 645 -0.34 25.38 -2.52
C THR A 645 1.13 25.36 -2.05
N LYS A 646 1.49 24.43 -1.15
CA LYS A 646 2.88 24.27 -0.71
C LYS A 646 3.80 23.96 -1.88
N LYS A 647 3.37 23.06 -2.77
CA LYS A 647 4.13 22.72 -3.98
C LYS A 647 4.28 23.93 -4.91
N GLN A 648 3.22 24.73 -5.10
CA GLN A 648 3.28 25.96 -5.92
C GLN A 648 4.32 26.96 -5.37
N TYR A 649 4.29 27.26 -4.07
CA TYR A 649 5.29 28.16 -3.47
C TYR A 649 6.72 27.60 -3.53
N LEU A 650 6.91 26.29 -3.42
CA LEU A 650 8.22 25.67 -3.63
C LEU A 650 8.70 25.73 -5.09
N GLU A 651 7.79 25.64 -6.07
CA GLU A 651 8.11 25.83 -7.49
C GLU A 651 8.43 27.31 -7.80
N GLU A 652 7.73 28.26 -7.17
CA GLU A 652 8.03 29.71 -7.25
C GLU A 652 9.38 30.07 -6.60
N MET A 653 9.68 29.52 -5.42
CA MET A 653 11.01 29.65 -4.78
C MET A 653 12.12 29.07 -5.65
N GLY A 654 11.88 27.91 -6.27
CA GLY A 654 12.81 27.28 -7.21
C GLY A 654 13.10 28.18 -8.42
N ALA A 655 12.05 28.75 -9.03
CA ALA A 655 12.19 29.66 -10.17
C ALA A 655 12.99 30.93 -9.81
N LEU A 656 12.76 31.52 -8.63
CA LEU A 656 13.57 32.65 -8.13
C LEU A 656 15.04 32.25 -7.89
N GLY A 657 15.28 31.03 -7.43
CA GLY A 657 16.63 30.45 -7.29
C GLY A 657 17.34 30.26 -8.63
N ASP A 658 16.65 29.72 -9.63
CA ASP A 658 17.18 29.52 -10.98
C ASP A 658 17.49 30.84 -11.69
N ILE A 659 16.66 31.87 -11.52
CA ILE A 659 16.93 33.24 -12.03
C ILE A 659 18.23 33.78 -11.42
N LYS A 660 18.40 33.64 -10.10
CA LYS A 660 19.63 34.07 -9.40
C LYS A 660 20.87 33.27 -9.85
N ALA A 661 20.73 31.97 -10.11
CA ALA A 661 21.80 31.13 -10.63
C ALA A 661 22.19 31.52 -12.07
N ALA A 662 21.21 31.85 -12.91
CA ALA A 662 21.44 32.33 -14.27
C ALA A 662 22.16 33.70 -14.28
N GLU A 663 21.73 34.66 -13.46
CA GLU A 663 22.41 35.96 -13.32
C GLU A 663 23.87 35.80 -12.83
N ALA A 664 24.13 34.87 -11.92
CA ALA A 664 25.48 34.57 -11.43
C ALA A 664 26.36 33.91 -12.52
N ALA A 665 25.80 32.95 -13.28
CA ALA A 665 26.52 32.28 -14.36
C ALA A 665 26.89 33.23 -15.52
N ILE A 666 26.03 34.21 -15.83
CA ILE A 666 26.32 35.24 -16.84
C ILE A 666 27.49 36.13 -16.41
N ASN A 667 27.58 36.50 -15.13
CA ASN A 667 28.69 37.30 -14.61
C ASN A 667 30.00 36.49 -14.47
N GLY A 668 29.93 35.18 -14.22
CA GLY A 668 31.11 34.30 -14.09
C GLY A 668 31.89 34.07 -15.39
N ASN A 669 31.34 34.50 -16.53
CA ASN A 669 31.96 34.42 -17.86
C ASN A 669 32.52 35.77 -18.35
N ALA A 670 32.56 36.79 -17.49
CA ALA A 670 33.27 38.05 -17.75
C ALA A 670 34.75 37.90 -17.35
N ASP A 671 35.63 38.06 -18.34
CA ASP A 671 37.09 37.94 -18.21
C ASP A 671 37.65 38.97 -17.20
N PRO A 672 38.42 38.58 -16.16
CA PRO A 672 38.84 39.50 -15.10
C PRO A 672 40.01 40.44 -15.46
N ASP A 673 40.42 40.55 -16.73
CA ASP A 673 41.56 41.40 -17.16
C ASP A 673 41.14 42.80 -17.67
N VAL A 674 40.30 43.50 -16.90
CA VAL A 674 40.26 44.97 -16.92
C VAL A 674 40.89 45.48 -15.64
N LYS A 675 42.22 45.65 -15.68
CA LYS A 675 43.00 46.21 -14.59
C LYS A 675 42.41 47.54 -14.13
N MET A 676 42.19 47.66 -12.81
CA MET A 676 42.16 48.96 -12.16
C MET A 676 43.52 49.62 -12.39
N GLN A 677 43.59 50.53 -13.35
CA GLN A 677 44.72 51.43 -13.49
C GLN A 677 44.35 52.73 -12.77
N ASP A 678 44.72 52.77 -11.49
CA ASP A 678 44.74 54.00 -10.71
C ASP A 678 45.79 54.93 -11.32
N SER A 679 45.37 56.16 -11.66
CA SER A 679 46.26 57.18 -12.18
C SER A 679 45.75 58.56 -11.76
N SER A 680 46.05 58.91 -10.50
CA SER A 680 46.30 60.31 -10.17
C SER A 680 47.57 60.81 -10.88
N ASP A 681 47.59 62.11 -11.12
CA ASP A 681 48.76 62.99 -11.34
C ASP A 681 49.22 63.38 -12.77
N LEU A 682 48.74 64.57 -13.15
CA LEU A 682 49.44 65.72 -13.75
C LEU A 682 50.54 65.53 -14.83
N SER A 683 50.26 66.06 -16.03
CA SER A 683 51.09 67.11 -16.65
C SER A 683 50.35 67.86 -17.76
N ASP A 684 50.26 69.20 -17.67
CA ASP A 684 49.72 70.08 -18.72
C ASP A 684 50.70 70.28 -19.88
N LEU A 685 50.21 70.17 -21.12
CA LEU A 685 50.74 70.89 -22.29
C LEU A 685 49.59 71.23 -23.27
N PRO A 686 49.51 72.46 -23.80
CA PRO A 686 48.41 72.88 -24.66
C PRO A 686 48.65 72.54 -26.13
N GLY A 687 47.83 71.66 -26.68
CA GLY A 687 47.78 71.31 -28.10
C GLY A 687 46.40 70.78 -28.45
N SER A 688 45.88 71.19 -29.61
CA SER A 688 44.55 70.86 -30.14
C SER A 688 44.13 69.39 -29.95
N ASP A 689 42.93 69.15 -29.42
CA ASP A 689 41.80 68.62 -30.22
C ASP A 689 40.56 68.34 -29.35
N GLU A 690 39.36 68.59 -29.91
CA GLU A 690 38.07 68.32 -29.25
C GLU A 690 37.87 66.84 -28.85
N GLU A 691 38.70 65.94 -29.39
CA GLU A 691 38.59 64.49 -29.24
C GLU A 691 38.93 64.02 -27.81
N THR A 692 39.84 64.70 -27.10
CA THR A 692 40.29 64.31 -25.76
C THR A 692 39.24 64.58 -24.68
N GLU A 693 38.60 65.75 -24.71
CA GLU A 693 37.47 66.06 -23.82
C GLU A 693 36.28 65.14 -24.08
N ARG A 694 35.96 64.86 -25.35
CA ARG A 694 34.88 63.95 -25.73
C ARG A 694 35.11 62.56 -25.11
N ARG A 695 36.31 62.00 -25.23
CA ARG A 695 36.70 60.72 -24.61
C ARG A 695 36.55 60.70 -23.08
N GLN A 696 37.02 61.73 -22.37
CA GLN A 696 36.85 61.79 -20.89
C GLN A 696 35.38 61.93 -20.46
N LYS A 697 34.57 62.68 -21.21
CA LYS A 697 33.14 62.86 -20.94
C LYS A 697 32.34 61.58 -21.23
N GLU A 698 32.79 60.80 -22.22
CA GLU A 698 32.21 59.51 -22.59
C GLU A 698 32.54 58.41 -21.57
N THR A 699 33.80 58.30 -21.11
CA THR A 699 34.18 57.39 -20.01
C THR A 699 33.47 57.69 -18.68
N ARG A 700 33.26 58.97 -18.33
CA ARG A 700 32.42 59.34 -17.16
C ARG A 700 30.95 58.94 -17.36
N ARG A 701 30.41 59.04 -18.57
CA ARG A 701 29.03 58.61 -18.90
C ARG A 701 28.86 57.08 -18.87
N THR A 702 29.85 56.31 -19.35
CA THR A 702 29.80 54.84 -19.28
C THR A 702 29.91 54.36 -17.84
N ALA A 703 30.87 54.88 -17.05
CA ALA A 703 31.00 54.54 -15.63
C ALA A 703 29.77 54.95 -14.80
N ALA A 704 29.09 56.03 -15.14
CA ALA A 704 27.82 56.42 -14.50
C ALA A 704 26.69 55.43 -14.83
N LYS A 705 26.52 55.06 -16.12
CA LYS A 705 25.56 54.03 -16.54
C LYS A 705 25.84 52.68 -15.88
N GLU A 706 27.09 52.28 -15.78
CA GLU A 706 27.50 51.01 -15.17
C GLU A 706 27.21 50.97 -13.67
N ARG A 707 27.47 52.06 -12.94
CA ARG A 707 27.06 52.19 -11.53
C ARG A 707 25.55 52.17 -11.33
N GLU A 708 24.79 52.74 -12.26
CA GLU A 708 23.33 52.71 -12.22
C GLU A 708 22.78 51.30 -12.52
N LEU A 709 23.35 50.60 -13.50
CA LEU A 709 23.01 49.22 -13.85
C LEU A 709 23.39 48.24 -12.71
N ALA A 710 24.52 48.48 -12.02
CA ALA A 710 24.89 47.75 -10.81
C ALA A 710 23.93 48.00 -9.65
N ARG A 711 23.44 49.25 -9.46
CA ARG A 711 22.41 49.58 -8.46
C ARG A 711 21.07 48.91 -8.79
N GLN A 712 20.66 48.88 -10.05
CA GLN A 712 19.44 48.20 -10.51
C GLN A 712 19.53 46.68 -10.31
N LYS A 713 20.66 46.05 -10.67
CA LYS A 713 20.92 44.63 -10.38
C LYS A 713 20.87 44.34 -8.87
N ALA A 714 21.57 45.13 -8.04
CA ALA A 714 21.54 44.97 -6.59
C ALA A 714 20.13 45.14 -5.98
N ALA A 715 19.31 46.04 -6.53
CA ALA A 715 17.91 46.18 -6.15
C ALA A 715 17.06 44.96 -6.54
N SER A 716 17.23 44.44 -7.77
CA SER A 716 16.59 43.20 -8.25
C SER A 716 16.94 42.00 -7.36
N THR A 717 18.23 41.75 -7.11
CA THR A 717 18.67 40.65 -6.24
C THR A 717 18.13 40.80 -4.82
N LYS A 718 18.04 42.02 -4.29
CA LYS A 718 17.44 42.29 -2.96
C LYS A 718 15.94 42.04 -2.93
N GLN A 719 15.21 42.36 -4.01
CA GLN A 719 13.79 42.03 -4.16
C GLN A 719 13.57 40.51 -4.26
N ALA A 720 14.36 39.79 -5.07
CA ALA A 720 14.27 38.33 -5.18
C ALA A 720 14.56 37.61 -3.85
N ILE A 721 15.51 38.11 -3.04
CA ILE A 721 15.78 37.60 -1.69
C ILE A 721 14.59 37.87 -0.73
N ALA A 722 13.95 39.03 -0.83
CA ALA A 722 12.78 39.37 -0.02
C ALA A 722 11.55 38.52 -0.39
N GLU A 723 11.30 38.31 -1.69
CA GLU A 723 10.25 37.41 -2.19
C GLU A 723 10.50 35.96 -1.78
N HIS A 724 11.74 35.45 -1.94
CA HIS A 724 12.10 34.10 -1.49
C HIS A 724 11.88 33.92 0.02
N ARG A 725 12.23 34.92 0.84
CA ARG A 725 11.96 34.89 2.29
C ARG A 725 10.46 34.88 2.60
N ARG A 726 9.67 35.69 1.89
CA ARG A 726 8.21 35.74 2.05
C ARG A 726 7.55 34.40 1.68
N LEU A 727 7.99 33.77 0.60
CA LEU A 727 7.52 32.45 0.19
C LEU A 727 7.92 31.37 1.20
N ASP A 728 9.14 31.42 1.75
CA ASP A 728 9.57 30.53 2.81
C ASP A 728 8.71 30.67 4.08
N GLU A 729 8.37 31.90 4.48
CA GLU A 729 7.46 32.18 5.61
C GLU A 729 6.03 31.61 5.37
N GLU A 730 5.49 31.70 4.15
CA GLU A 730 4.21 31.07 3.79
C GLU A 730 4.30 29.54 3.66
N VAL A 731 5.41 28.97 3.17
CA VAL A 731 5.66 27.51 3.18
C VAL A 731 5.69 26.97 4.61
N ASN A 732 6.42 27.62 5.52
CA ASN A 732 6.46 27.26 6.95
C ASN A 732 5.06 27.31 7.60
N LYS A 733 4.22 28.27 7.22
CA LYS A 733 2.83 28.39 7.68
C LYS A 733 1.94 27.27 7.14
N LEU A 734 2.12 26.87 5.88
CA LEU A 734 1.45 25.70 5.30
C LEU A 734 1.92 24.38 5.93
N GLU A 735 3.19 24.28 6.35
CA GLU A 735 3.70 23.13 7.10
C GLU A 735 3.04 23.02 8.48
N ARG A 736 2.98 24.10 9.26
CA ARG A 736 2.26 24.11 10.56
C ARG A 736 0.77 23.77 10.39
N ARG A 737 0.13 24.21 9.30
CA ARG A 737 -1.24 23.83 8.96
C ARG A 737 -1.34 22.35 8.61
N LEU A 738 -0.38 21.80 7.86
CA LEU A 738 -0.31 20.38 7.53
C LEU A 738 -0.16 19.52 8.78
N GLU A 739 0.71 19.89 9.73
CA GLU A 739 0.83 19.22 11.03
C GLU A 739 -0.49 19.26 11.81
N GLY A 740 -1.19 20.40 11.82
CA GLY A 740 -2.51 20.54 12.45
C GLY A 740 -3.55 19.59 11.84
N ILE A 741 -3.65 19.57 10.52
CA ILE A 741 -4.49 18.62 9.76
C ILE A 741 -4.11 17.17 10.10
N GLU A 742 -2.82 16.86 10.25
CA GLU A 742 -2.39 15.50 10.56
C GLU A 742 -2.66 15.07 12.00
N ARG A 743 -2.61 15.99 12.97
CA ARG A 743 -3.06 15.73 14.36
C ARG A 743 -4.57 15.46 14.41
N GLU A 744 -5.39 16.32 13.81
CA GLU A 744 -6.84 16.09 13.76
C GLU A 744 -7.21 14.85 12.93
N PHE A 745 -6.48 14.56 11.85
CA PHE A 745 -6.66 13.33 11.07
C PHE A 745 -6.31 12.08 11.89
N ARG A 746 -5.24 12.09 12.70
CA ARG A 746 -4.92 11.00 13.63
C ARG A 746 -6.04 10.81 14.66
N LYS A 747 -6.48 11.91 15.26
CA LYS A 747 -7.53 11.97 16.29
C LYS A 747 -8.84 11.35 15.80
N LEU A 748 -9.37 11.84 14.68
CA LEU A 748 -10.63 11.35 14.08
C LEU A 748 -10.50 9.95 13.49
N LEU A 749 -9.33 9.59 12.94
CA LEU A 749 -9.09 8.22 12.46
C LEU A 749 -9.14 7.22 13.62
N GLY A 750 -8.64 7.60 14.80
CA GLY A 750 -8.76 6.80 16.02
C GLY A 750 -10.21 6.45 16.39
N SER A 751 -11.16 7.39 16.23
CA SER A 751 -12.59 7.19 16.49
C SER A 751 -13.30 6.24 15.52
N VAL A 752 -12.77 6.07 14.31
CA VAL A 752 -13.34 5.17 13.30
C VAL A 752 -12.61 3.82 13.29
N ARG A 753 -11.28 3.85 13.34
CA ARG A 753 -10.41 2.69 13.33
C ARG A 753 -9.00 3.02 13.81
N VAL A 754 -8.66 2.56 15.02
CA VAL A 754 -7.27 2.54 15.51
C VAL A 754 -6.37 1.74 14.55
N LYS A 755 -5.16 2.24 14.32
CA LYS A 755 -4.13 1.57 13.52
C LYS A 755 -2.79 1.55 14.25
N PRO A 756 -1.99 0.48 14.12
CA PRO A 756 -0.62 0.48 14.61
C PRO A 756 0.21 1.51 13.85
N LEU A 757 1.25 2.02 14.51
CA LEU A 757 2.25 2.93 13.95
C LEU A 757 3.02 2.26 12.79
N GLY A 758 3.23 0.95 12.89
CA GLY A 758 3.81 0.11 11.84
C GLY A 758 4.01 -1.34 12.31
N LYS A 759 4.82 -2.09 11.56
CA LYS A 759 5.31 -3.43 11.92
C LYS A 759 6.84 -3.48 11.80
N ASP A 760 7.49 -4.34 12.58
CA ASP A 760 8.92 -4.62 12.43
C ASP A 760 9.20 -5.74 11.40
N ARG A 761 10.47 -6.17 11.28
CA ARG A 761 10.87 -7.29 10.40
C ARG A 761 10.14 -8.61 10.71
N PHE A 762 9.79 -8.86 11.98
CA PHE A 762 9.12 -10.08 12.46
C PHE A 762 7.59 -9.93 12.59
N TYR A 763 7.03 -8.87 12.01
CA TYR A 763 5.58 -8.56 12.04
C TYR A 763 5.00 -8.22 13.42
N ASN A 764 5.85 -7.97 14.43
CA ASN A 764 5.36 -7.37 15.69
C ASN A 764 4.72 -6.02 15.37
N ARG A 765 3.51 -5.78 15.88
CA ARG A 765 2.75 -4.55 15.67
C ARG A 765 3.13 -3.54 16.74
N ILE A 766 3.57 -2.37 16.29
CA ILE A 766 3.92 -1.26 17.19
C ILE A 766 2.73 -0.33 17.31
N TRP A 767 2.19 -0.17 18.51
CA TRP A 767 1.03 0.66 18.80
C TRP A 767 1.41 1.87 19.66
N TRP A 768 0.77 2.99 19.36
CA TRP A 768 0.84 4.22 20.13
C TRP A 768 -0.58 4.78 20.17
N PHE A 769 -1.16 4.89 21.36
CA PHE A 769 -2.59 5.21 21.52
C PHE A 769 -2.87 6.70 21.79
N ASP A 770 -1.84 7.50 22.07
CA ASP A 770 -2.05 8.91 22.46
C ASP A 770 -2.52 9.75 21.26
N GLY A 771 -3.40 10.72 21.52
CA GLY A 771 -3.90 11.62 20.47
C GLY A 771 -5.01 11.02 19.61
N MET A 772 -5.88 10.19 20.18
CA MET A 772 -7.00 9.54 19.49
C MET A 772 -8.34 9.92 20.14
N GLY A 773 -9.37 10.14 19.30
CA GLY A 773 -10.72 10.50 19.72
C GLY A 773 -10.78 11.74 20.63
N ALA A 774 -11.28 11.59 21.86
CA ALA A 774 -11.45 12.73 22.76
C ALA A 774 -10.14 13.21 23.42
N ALA A 775 -9.03 12.47 23.30
CA ALA A 775 -7.71 12.89 23.81
C ALA A 775 -6.90 13.64 22.74
N SER A 776 -6.51 14.89 23.05
CA SER A 776 -5.59 15.68 22.22
C SER A 776 -4.14 15.43 22.58
N LEU A 777 -3.22 15.41 21.60
CA LEU A 777 -1.77 15.41 21.84
C LEU A 777 -1.28 16.74 22.44
N VAL A 778 -2.04 17.82 22.26
CA VAL A 778 -1.64 19.18 22.62
C VAL A 778 -2.77 19.85 23.40
N GLY A 779 -2.44 20.32 24.60
CA GLY A 779 -3.36 21.04 25.47
C GLY A 779 -3.34 22.54 25.23
N SER A 780 -4.15 23.27 25.99
CA SER A 780 -4.16 24.74 26.00
C SER A 780 -2.74 25.29 26.23
N GLY A 781 -2.33 26.23 25.38
CA GLY A 781 -0.97 26.81 25.42
C GLY A 781 0.12 25.99 24.72
N GLY A 782 -0.21 24.94 23.96
CA GLY A 782 0.78 24.21 23.15
C GLY A 782 1.55 23.11 23.90
N THR A 783 1.19 22.83 25.16
CA THR A 783 1.84 21.82 25.99
C THR A 783 1.47 20.40 25.54
N VAL A 784 2.45 19.52 25.39
CA VAL A 784 2.21 18.11 25.05
C VAL A 784 1.49 17.40 26.20
N GLN A 785 0.40 16.71 25.88
CA GLN A 785 -0.34 15.84 26.78
C GLN A 785 -0.07 14.38 26.41
N TYR A 786 -0.15 13.47 27.38
CA TYR A 786 -0.08 12.03 27.17
C TYR A 786 -1.37 11.37 27.66
N GLY A 787 -1.67 10.20 27.11
CA GLY A 787 -2.74 9.32 27.60
C GLY A 787 -2.12 8.07 28.22
N THR A 788 -1.32 7.36 27.43
CA THR A 788 -0.54 6.20 27.86
C THR A 788 0.87 6.56 28.26
N GLY A 789 1.53 7.51 27.56
CA GLY A 789 2.96 7.80 27.77
C GLY A 789 3.88 6.57 27.61
N ARG A 790 3.45 5.57 26.82
CA ARG A 790 4.16 4.29 26.57
C ARG A 790 4.06 3.94 25.09
N ILE A 791 4.95 3.07 24.59
CA ILE A 791 4.84 2.43 23.26
C ILE A 791 4.61 0.95 23.45
N PHE A 792 3.57 0.41 22.82
CA PHE A 792 3.16 -0.98 22.99
C PHE A 792 3.65 -1.82 21.82
N VAL A 793 4.23 -2.97 22.12
CA VAL A 793 4.63 -3.99 21.15
C VAL A 793 3.65 -5.15 21.33
N GLN A 794 2.87 -5.43 20.29
CA GLN A 794 2.06 -6.65 20.22
C GLN A 794 2.77 -7.65 19.31
N GLY A 795 2.78 -8.92 19.70
CA GLY A 795 3.29 -10.00 18.86
C GLY A 795 2.53 -10.15 17.53
N PRO A 796 3.09 -10.92 16.57
CA PRO A 796 2.43 -11.17 15.29
C PRO A 796 1.08 -11.86 15.49
N SER A 797 0.07 -11.52 14.67
CA SER A 797 -1.17 -12.32 14.64
C SER A 797 -0.93 -13.68 13.99
N GLU A 798 -1.84 -14.62 14.19
CA GLU A 798 -1.86 -15.94 13.52
C GLU A 798 -1.56 -15.85 12.02
N PHE A 799 -2.23 -14.96 11.29
CA PHE A 799 -1.98 -14.72 9.86
C PHE A 799 -0.57 -14.19 9.54
N ASP A 800 0.01 -13.38 10.44
CA ASP A 800 1.39 -12.90 10.27
C ASP A 800 2.39 -14.05 10.55
N ILE A 801 2.11 -14.91 11.54
CA ILE A 801 2.89 -16.15 11.78
C ILE A 801 2.78 -17.11 10.60
N GLU A 802 1.61 -17.26 9.99
CA GLU A 802 1.44 -18.11 8.80
C GLU A 802 2.32 -17.60 7.63
N ILE A 803 2.42 -16.28 7.45
CA ILE A 803 3.34 -15.67 6.47
C ILE A 803 4.80 -15.97 6.82
N LEU A 804 5.19 -15.93 8.10
CA LEU A 804 6.54 -16.26 8.55
C LEU A 804 6.87 -17.74 8.31
N HIS A 805 5.95 -18.66 8.61
CA HIS A 805 6.13 -20.10 8.40
C HIS A 805 6.16 -20.52 6.92
N ARG A 806 5.49 -19.79 6.03
CA ARG A 806 5.49 -20.03 4.57
C ARG A 806 6.81 -19.63 3.88
N ARG A 807 7.85 -19.23 4.61
CA ARG A 807 9.13 -18.75 4.06
C ARG A 807 10.25 -19.77 4.29
N ASP A 808 11.09 -19.97 3.28
CA ASP A 808 12.29 -20.78 3.39
C ASP A 808 13.30 -20.17 4.37
N GLY A 809 13.65 -20.91 5.43
CA GLY A 809 14.68 -20.56 6.41
C GLY A 809 14.20 -20.66 7.86
N ASP A 810 15.15 -20.83 8.80
CA ASP A 810 14.83 -20.87 10.24
C ASP A 810 14.57 -19.46 10.79
N VAL A 811 13.37 -18.96 10.53
CA VAL A 811 12.88 -17.67 11.04
C VAL A 811 12.89 -17.65 12.57
N THR A 812 12.63 -18.79 13.22
CA THR A 812 12.53 -18.92 14.68
C THR A 812 13.90 -18.77 15.35
N ALA A 813 14.95 -19.42 14.84
CA ALA A 813 16.32 -19.21 15.31
C ALA A 813 16.79 -17.76 15.06
N ARG A 814 16.37 -17.14 13.95
CA ARG A 814 16.66 -15.73 13.69
C ARG A 814 15.96 -14.79 14.67
N ARG A 815 14.68 -15.02 14.98
CA ARG A 815 13.94 -14.30 16.04
C ARG A 815 14.65 -14.43 17.38
N ARG A 816 15.04 -15.65 17.78
CA ARG A 816 15.81 -15.88 19.00
C ARG A 816 17.13 -15.10 19.05
N THR A 817 17.82 -14.96 17.92
CA THR A 817 19.10 -14.24 17.83
C THR A 817 18.94 -12.71 17.85
N GLU A 818 17.94 -12.17 17.15
CA GLU A 818 17.74 -10.71 16.99
C GLU A 818 16.78 -10.09 18.03
N GLU A 819 15.78 -10.81 18.52
CA GLU A 819 14.87 -10.35 19.60
C GLU A 819 15.36 -10.78 21.00
N GLY A 820 16.10 -11.90 21.09
CA GLY A 820 16.41 -12.58 22.36
C GLY A 820 15.24 -13.45 22.86
N GLU A 821 15.53 -14.46 23.68
CA GLU A 821 14.50 -15.38 24.21
C GLU A 821 13.45 -14.66 25.06
N GLU A 822 13.88 -13.78 25.97
CA GLU A 822 12.98 -12.99 26.84
C GLU A 822 12.16 -11.93 26.06
N GLY A 823 12.70 -11.43 24.96
CA GLY A 823 12.09 -10.40 24.12
C GLY A 823 11.18 -10.93 23.02
N MET A 824 11.13 -12.25 22.80
CA MET A 824 10.32 -12.86 21.76
C MET A 824 8.86 -12.93 22.19
N LEU A 825 7.97 -12.24 21.46
CA LEU A 825 6.52 -12.26 21.69
C LEU A 825 5.84 -13.36 20.86
N GLY A 826 4.92 -14.09 21.50
CA GLY A 826 3.99 -15.05 20.90
C GLY A 826 2.80 -14.38 20.20
N VAL A 827 1.79 -15.16 19.83
CA VAL A 827 0.56 -14.62 19.22
C VAL A 827 -0.21 -13.82 20.26
N GLY A 828 -0.61 -12.59 19.92
CA GLY A 828 -1.46 -11.77 20.78
C GLY A 828 -0.77 -11.16 22.01
N GLU A 829 0.39 -11.69 22.43
CA GLU A 829 1.15 -11.18 23.59
C GLU A 829 1.51 -9.69 23.46
N TRP A 830 1.47 -8.99 24.59
CA TRP A 830 1.78 -7.56 24.70
C TRP A 830 2.98 -7.30 25.61
N ALA A 831 3.76 -6.28 25.26
CA ALA A 831 4.80 -5.69 26.09
C ALA A 831 4.93 -4.18 25.81
N VAL A 832 5.66 -3.43 26.63
CA VAL A 832 5.83 -1.97 26.48
C VAL A 832 7.29 -1.53 26.50
N PHE A 833 7.57 -0.45 25.77
CA PHE A 833 8.67 0.46 26.06
C PHE A 833 8.11 1.64 26.87
N ASN A 834 8.57 1.78 28.11
CA ASN A 834 8.18 2.86 29.02
C ASN A 834 9.28 3.92 29.18
N ASP A 835 10.52 3.61 28.83
CA ASP A 835 11.66 4.52 28.94
C ASP A 835 12.11 5.03 27.57
N LEU A 836 12.53 6.30 27.52
CA LEU A 836 12.89 6.96 26.27
C LEU A 836 14.20 6.39 25.68
N GLU A 837 15.15 6.02 26.53
CA GLU A 837 16.43 5.46 26.10
C GLU A 837 16.24 4.11 25.41
N GLU A 838 15.44 3.21 25.99
CA GLU A 838 15.06 1.93 25.36
C GLU A 838 14.37 2.14 24.00
N LEU A 839 13.51 3.17 23.90
CA LEU A 839 12.82 3.49 22.66
C LEU A 839 13.76 4.06 21.60
N ASP A 840 14.71 4.93 21.97
CA ASP A 840 15.76 5.41 21.07
C ASP A 840 16.62 4.24 20.57
N GLU A 841 16.96 3.28 21.44
CA GLU A 841 17.65 2.05 21.04
C GLU A 841 16.81 1.18 20.09
N PHE A 842 15.49 1.07 20.31
CA PHE A 842 14.58 0.35 19.43
C PHE A 842 14.52 1.01 18.04
N VAL A 843 14.37 2.33 17.99
CA VAL A 843 14.35 3.10 16.74
C VAL A 843 15.71 3.04 16.02
N ALA A 844 16.83 2.95 16.76
CA ALA A 844 18.16 2.72 16.20
C ALA A 844 18.31 1.31 15.60
N TRP A 845 17.73 0.27 16.23
CA TRP A 845 17.74 -1.12 15.76
C TRP A 845 16.94 -1.34 14.46
N LEU A 846 15.90 -0.53 14.19
CA LEU A 846 15.11 -0.58 12.96
C LEU A 846 15.93 -0.26 11.70
N ASN A 847 15.85 -1.14 10.70
CA ASN A 847 16.67 -1.10 9.50
C ASN A 847 16.00 -0.32 8.34
N PRO A 848 16.55 0.84 7.93
CA PRO A 848 15.96 1.64 6.84
C PRO A 848 16.06 0.98 5.45
N LYS A 849 16.72 -0.18 5.34
CA LYS A 849 16.75 -1.01 4.12
C LYS A 849 15.52 -1.91 3.95
N GLY A 850 14.78 -2.17 5.03
CA GLY A 850 13.53 -2.93 5.01
C GLY A 850 12.34 -2.05 4.64
N VAL A 851 11.32 -2.59 3.95
CA VAL A 851 10.11 -1.84 3.58
C VAL A 851 9.27 -1.47 4.82
N ARG A 852 9.04 -2.43 5.73
CA ARG A 852 8.22 -2.21 6.95
C ARG A 852 8.96 -1.35 7.95
N GLU A 853 10.24 -1.64 8.19
CA GLU A 853 11.04 -0.93 9.19
C GLU A 853 11.37 0.50 8.78
N LEU A 854 11.58 0.78 7.49
CA LEU A 854 11.67 2.16 7.00
C LEU A 854 10.36 2.93 7.20
N ALA A 855 9.20 2.30 6.92
CA ALA A 855 7.90 2.93 7.13
C ALA A 855 7.65 3.23 8.62
N LEU A 856 7.98 2.29 9.51
CA LEU A 856 7.90 2.46 10.96
C LEU A 856 8.86 3.55 11.47
N LYS A 857 10.11 3.58 10.99
CA LYS A 857 11.10 4.60 11.36
C LYS A 857 10.69 6.00 10.90
N ASN A 858 10.13 6.13 9.70
CA ASN A 858 9.53 7.38 9.23
C ASN A 858 8.33 7.82 10.09
N ALA A 859 7.52 6.86 10.56
CA ALA A 859 6.39 7.14 11.45
C ALA A 859 6.86 7.61 12.84
N PHE A 860 7.90 7.01 13.41
CA PHE A 860 8.55 7.51 14.64
C PHE A 860 9.10 8.93 14.44
N SER A 861 9.93 9.17 13.42
CA SER A 861 10.51 10.49 13.14
C SER A 861 9.44 11.58 13.01
N LYS A 862 8.29 11.26 12.41
CA LYS A 862 7.16 12.17 12.24
C LYS A 862 6.49 12.55 13.57
N TRP A 863 6.31 11.60 14.47
CA TRP A 863 5.53 11.79 15.70
C TRP A 863 6.41 12.05 16.94
N TRP A 864 7.73 12.01 16.79
CA TRP A 864 8.71 12.13 17.87
C TRP A 864 8.54 13.36 18.76
N SER A 865 8.18 14.50 18.16
CA SER A 865 7.93 15.79 18.84
C SER A 865 6.75 15.77 19.81
N HIS A 866 5.86 14.78 19.70
CA HIS A 866 4.75 14.55 20.63
C HIS A 866 5.00 13.31 21.51
N LEU A 867 5.60 12.27 20.93
CA LEU A 867 5.88 10.99 21.59
C LEU A 867 6.90 11.14 22.72
N ALA A 868 8.10 11.66 22.43
CA ALA A 868 9.18 11.73 23.41
C ALA A 868 8.88 12.65 24.62
N PRO A 869 8.25 13.84 24.44
CA PRO A 869 7.80 14.64 25.58
C PRO A 869 6.67 13.97 26.39
N GLY A 870 5.80 13.18 25.74
CA GLY A 870 4.74 12.43 26.42
C GLY A 870 5.30 11.37 27.39
N ILE A 871 6.28 10.57 26.92
CA ILE A 871 6.99 9.59 27.77
C ILE A 871 7.68 10.30 28.94
N ARG A 872 8.47 11.35 28.68
CA ARG A 872 9.18 12.11 29.72
C ARG A 872 8.23 12.69 30.77
N ARG A 873 7.07 13.21 30.34
CA ARG A 873 6.08 13.79 31.25
C ARG A 873 5.45 12.73 32.14
N ARG A 874 5.09 11.56 31.59
CA ARG A 874 4.66 10.41 32.39
C ARG A 874 5.72 10.00 33.42
N SER A 875 6.99 9.87 33.00
CA SER A 875 8.09 9.53 33.91
C SER A 875 8.26 10.55 35.03
N ALA A 876 8.11 11.85 34.73
CA ALA A 876 8.13 12.92 35.72
C ALA A 876 6.94 12.87 36.69
N ASP A 877 5.72 12.60 36.20
CA ASP A 877 4.51 12.48 37.01
C ASP A 877 4.58 11.25 37.94
N LEU A 878 5.17 10.13 37.48
CA LEU A 878 5.45 8.97 38.33
C LEU A 878 6.57 9.23 39.35
N ALA A 879 7.65 9.88 38.95
CA ALA A 879 8.70 10.29 39.88
C ALA A 879 8.16 11.24 40.96
N ALA A 880 7.26 12.16 40.61
CA ALA A 880 6.58 13.05 41.56
C ALA A 880 5.73 12.29 42.59
N LYS A 881 5.11 11.15 42.23
CA LYS A 881 4.45 10.26 43.21
C LYS A 881 5.45 9.64 44.19
N ILE A 882 6.59 9.16 43.69
CA ILE A 882 7.63 8.49 44.52
C ILE A 882 8.37 9.49 45.42
N VAL A 883 8.58 10.73 44.95
CA VAL A 883 9.35 11.76 45.66
C VAL A 883 8.54 12.50 46.73
N GLN A 884 7.20 12.39 46.76
CA GLN A 884 6.41 12.86 47.90
C GLN A 884 6.79 12.06 49.16
N PRO A 885 7.51 12.64 50.14
CA PRO A 885 7.95 11.87 51.29
C PRO A 885 6.76 11.61 52.21
N GLU A 886 6.74 10.45 52.87
CA GLU A 886 6.11 10.33 54.18
C GLU A 886 6.79 11.34 55.12
N ALA A 887 6.25 12.56 55.19
CA ALA A 887 6.89 13.69 55.84
C ALA A 887 6.87 13.51 57.36
N ARG A 888 7.91 12.84 57.88
CA ARG A 888 8.31 12.76 59.30
C ARG A 888 7.14 12.77 60.28
N ARG A 889 6.37 11.68 60.35
CA ARG A 889 5.48 11.42 61.49
C ARG A 889 6.01 10.24 62.30
N SER A 890 5.91 10.39 63.62
CA SER A 890 6.53 9.52 64.62
C SER A 890 6.13 8.05 64.46
N MET A 891 7.04 7.14 64.80
CA MET A 891 6.80 5.69 64.83
C MET A 891 5.82 5.29 65.96
N ARG A 892 4.55 5.65 65.81
CA ARG A 892 3.43 5.03 66.53
C ARG A 892 2.17 5.15 65.68
N THR A 893 1.55 4.01 65.41
CA THR A 893 0.40 3.81 64.51
C THR A 893 0.73 3.98 63.02
N LYS A 894 0.83 2.85 62.30
CA LYS A 894 0.75 2.83 60.82
C LYS A 894 -0.66 3.23 60.41
N HIS A 895 -0.88 4.49 60.04
CA HIS A 895 -1.99 4.85 59.16
C HIS A 895 -1.49 4.81 57.71
N ALA A 896 -2.31 4.24 56.82
CA ALA A 896 -2.00 4.16 55.40
C ALA A 896 -1.82 5.57 54.78
N SER A 897 -1.12 5.62 53.64
CA SER A 897 -1.08 6.79 52.78
C SER A 897 -2.49 7.30 52.48
N ASP A 898 -2.67 8.62 52.54
CA ASP A 898 -3.95 9.30 52.29
C ASP A 898 -4.38 9.13 50.82
N ILE A 899 -5.12 8.05 50.55
CA ILE A 899 -5.51 7.60 49.19
C ILE A 899 -6.29 8.67 48.41
N SER A 900 -6.95 9.61 49.12
CA SER A 900 -7.65 10.75 48.51
C SER A 900 -6.73 11.68 47.70
N ARG A 901 -5.41 11.59 47.93
CA ARG A 901 -4.39 12.39 47.23
C ARG A 901 -3.89 11.76 45.94
N GLU A 902 -4.26 10.52 45.65
CA GLU A 902 -3.84 9.88 44.40
C GLU A 902 -4.53 10.53 43.20
N PRO A 903 -3.84 10.72 42.05
CA PRO A 903 -4.40 11.47 40.92
C PRO A 903 -5.74 10.93 40.40
N TYR A 904 -5.97 9.61 40.47
CA TYR A 904 -7.23 9.01 40.04
C TYR A 904 -8.41 9.35 40.96
N MET A 905 -8.16 9.66 42.23
CA MET A 905 -9.17 10.16 43.19
C MET A 905 -9.39 11.67 43.06
N GLN A 906 -8.39 12.41 42.57
CA GLN A 906 -8.48 13.84 42.28
C GLN A 906 -9.10 14.15 40.90
N TRP A 907 -9.26 13.13 40.05
CA TRP A 907 -9.92 13.28 38.76
C TRP A 907 -11.41 13.63 38.92
N ALA A 908 -11.90 14.53 38.06
CA ALA A 908 -13.29 14.96 38.04
C ALA A 908 -13.78 15.12 36.60
N ASN A 909 -15.02 14.68 36.33
CA ASN A 909 -15.60 14.75 35.00
C ASN A 909 -16.11 16.15 34.62
N LYS A 910 -15.22 16.99 34.09
CA LYS A 910 -15.51 18.33 33.55
C LYS A 910 -16.47 18.35 32.34
N LYS A 911 -16.82 17.19 31.79
CA LYS A 911 -17.80 17.04 30.69
C LYS A 911 -19.13 16.44 31.15
N ALA A 912 -19.28 16.09 32.42
CA ALA A 912 -20.55 15.64 32.96
C ALA A 912 -21.60 16.72 32.68
N ALA A 913 -22.62 16.38 31.90
CA ALA A 913 -23.74 17.27 31.71
C ALA A 913 -24.50 17.38 33.04
N ASN A 914 -24.82 18.60 33.46
CA ASN A 914 -25.81 18.86 34.52
C ASN A 914 -27.25 18.57 34.02
N ALA A 915 -27.43 17.52 33.21
CA ALA A 915 -28.71 16.99 32.78
C ALA A 915 -29.26 16.07 33.88
N SER A 916 -29.58 16.73 35.00
CA SER A 916 -30.50 16.25 36.04
C SER A 916 -31.92 16.11 35.50
#